data_AF-A0A9P5R6Y9-F1
#
_entry.id   AF-A0A9P5R6Y9-F1
#
_cell.length_a   1.000
_cell.length_b   1.000
_cell.length_c   1.000
_cell.angle_alpha   90.00
_cell.angle_beta   90.00
_cell.angle_gamma   90.00
#
_symmetry.space_group_name_H-M   'P 1'
#
loop_
_entity.id
_entity.type
_entity.pdbx_description
1 polymer ?
#
loop_
_entity_poly.entity_id
_entity_poly.type
_entity_poly.pdbx_seq_one_letter_code
_entity_poly.pdbx_strand_id
1 'polypeptide(L)'
;MGVRHLDFYTTQKNLISVQPLSTLKDIRLGVDGNVWLKKIISQAASEQFLAGIGGMPSGMRKAIEKELEGFKAASIHPLFVFSGLALIRKDKTHVNDDPKIIKRNAAWEAVNAGKMDMALSSWNSSHVLHQPDLIHLAIRILKENNIDYMRAPYGAGAQLVYLERNPKQIIHATYAGSELLMFDIDRVITSIDFTKQTFSVISKKAVLQDLLLSNDQFLDLCILAGFDYCPTFPPLAAEGVFAFKSIHDLLQLHRTGFNAVQAHADSPQVIKTNYVDQFCRTRCAMRHHPILTDEGHVEPMNVAHAPNDIHEFIGYRLPDEVYYYLSRGVITEPTLNTLLSGSIMEFSPLCNGETKEYRNFLTSDIMKMKAQTIALLKGHLHTVYDRKISIVYWYENSNAPEHILKPDPLFKPESVSQWKAGKRSILKDLKQTGMARPDYAFCLDMISNPNEAAATILPKGAEKPAPLATLVEVQGRHLTKLLQLRGFIELTHQPSAYGKSMVDTFKIHTTAPYESQDALFLALELVRAELLTSRPYSHNYTKKAVLENQAATKAIRLVTRAASLLGARFKGVKSWAGPLSRDLLAFNSVNKILTRGLRHLSEAVLLEMLLGNECQKDTLDFTELAASMPFAYEPSTVLGILMKEYLEILTLNAASSNNKLDKDLAIQQVEEHIGATSLSSLAHSVKEELQRGFAFWEVVCDAVKSLAASNAISKELAQEFQEANNWTKTRKI
;
A
#
# COMPACT_ATOMS: atom_id res chain seq x y z
N MET A 1 -14.09 -4.59 10.21
CA MET A 1 -14.74 -5.54 11.12
C MET A 1 -16.24 -5.36 10.99
N GLY A 2 -16.95 -6.47 10.77
CA GLY A 2 -18.40 -6.47 10.74
C GLY A 2 -19.00 -6.11 12.10
N VAL A 3 -20.32 -5.96 12.15
CA VAL A 3 -21.05 -5.64 13.38
C VAL A 3 -20.80 -6.73 14.43
N ARG A 4 -20.37 -6.34 15.62
CA ARG A 4 -20.00 -7.27 16.71
C ARG A 4 -21.14 -8.26 17.01
N HIS A 5 -20.85 -9.55 16.90
CA HIS A 5 -21.76 -10.69 17.13
C HIS A 5 -22.98 -10.80 16.19
N LEU A 6 -23.10 -9.99 15.12
CA LEU A 6 -24.22 -10.11 14.17
C LEU A 6 -24.15 -11.44 13.38
N ASP A 7 -22.97 -11.82 12.89
CA ASP A 7 -22.77 -13.11 12.21
C ASP A 7 -23.05 -14.30 13.14
N PHE A 8 -22.65 -14.18 14.41
CA PHE A 8 -22.96 -15.19 15.43
C PHE A 8 -24.46 -15.31 15.66
N TYR A 9 -25.16 -14.18 15.81
CA TYR A 9 -26.61 -14.12 16.00
C TYR A 9 -27.36 -14.79 14.84
N THR A 10 -27.04 -14.39 13.61
CA THR A 10 -27.71 -14.91 12.40
C THR A 10 -27.48 -16.40 12.21
N THR A 11 -26.29 -16.90 12.58
CA THR A 11 -25.99 -18.34 12.61
C THR A 11 -26.79 -19.06 13.69
N GLN A 12 -26.77 -18.57 14.93
CA GLN A 12 -27.47 -19.19 16.07
C GLN A 12 -28.99 -19.29 15.84
N LYS A 13 -29.57 -18.29 15.15
CA LYS A 13 -30.99 -18.22 14.84
C LYS A 13 -31.38 -18.91 13.53
N ASN A 14 -30.44 -19.56 12.84
CA ASN A 14 -30.65 -20.19 11.53
C ASN A 14 -31.26 -19.24 10.47
N LEU A 15 -30.83 -17.97 10.49
CA LEU A 15 -31.31 -16.94 9.54
C LEU A 15 -30.52 -16.92 8.23
N ILE A 16 -29.47 -17.74 8.13
CA ILE A 16 -28.65 -17.91 6.94
C ILE A 16 -29.26 -19.02 6.07
N SER A 17 -29.67 -18.66 4.85
CA SER A 17 -30.17 -19.61 3.85
C SER A 17 -29.01 -20.03 2.93
N VAL A 18 -28.84 -21.33 2.72
CA VAL A 18 -27.89 -21.87 1.74
C VAL A 18 -28.64 -22.20 0.45
N GLN A 19 -28.15 -21.69 -0.68
CA GLN A 19 -28.79 -21.83 -1.99
C GLN A 19 -27.79 -22.36 -3.04
N PRO A 20 -28.29 -23.04 -4.10
CA PRO A 20 -27.43 -23.55 -5.15
C PRO A 20 -26.85 -22.42 -6.00
N LEU A 21 -25.57 -22.51 -6.33
CA LEU A 21 -24.84 -21.47 -7.08
C LEU A 21 -25.42 -21.20 -8.47
N SER A 22 -26.13 -22.18 -9.04
CA SER A 22 -26.83 -22.05 -10.32
C SER A 22 -27.87 -20.92 -10.37
N THR A 23 -28.37 -20.44 -9.21
CA THR A 23 -29.30 -19.29 -9.19
C THR A 23 -28.59 -17.95 -9.44
N LEU A 24 -27.27 -17.89 -9.34
CA LEU A 24 -26.46 -16.72 -9.66
C LEU A 24 -25.89 -16.75 -11.09
N LYS A 25 -26.31 -17.72 -11.92
CA LYS A 25 -25.80 -17.85 -13.28
C LYS A 25 -26.17 -16.62 -14.12
N ASP A 26 -25.21 -16.13 -14.90
CA ASP A 26 -25.33 -15.03 -15.85
C ASP A 26 -25.67 -13.67 -15.22
N ILE A 27 -25.61 -13.55 -13.89
CA ILE A 27 -25.84 -12.26 -13.21
C ILE A 27 -24.56 -11.44 -13.14
N ARG A 28 -24.74 -10.12 -13.13
CA ARG A 28 -23.73 -9.17 -12.66
C ARG A 28 -23.80 -9.03 -11.14
N LEU A 29 -22.77 -9.53 -10.44
CA LEU A 29 -22.69 -9.57 -8.99
C LEU A 29 -21.80 -8.44 -8.47
N GLY A 30 -22.31 -7.57 -7.60
CA GLY A 30 -21.48 -6.60 -6.90
C GLY A 30 -20.75 -7.25 -5.73
N VAL A 31 -19.43 -7.18 -5.71
CA VAL A 31 -18.60 -7.79 -4.66
C VAL A 31 -17.94 -6.70 -3.84
N ASP A 32 -18.11 -6.73 -2.50
CA ASP A 32 -17.32 -5.89 -1.61
C ASP A 32 -15.86 -6.38 -1.63
N GLY A 33 -15.02 -5.63 -2.32
CA GLY A 33 -13.62 -5.95 -2.51
C GLY A 33 -12.84 -6.02 -1.20
N ASN A 34 -13.25 -5.29 -0.16
CA ASN A 34 -12.60 -5.36 1.15
C ASN A 34 -12.95 -6.67 1.86
N VAL A 35 -14.22 -7.06 1.86
CA VAL A 35 -14.65 -8.32 2.51
C VAL A 35 -14.05 -9.52 1.77
N TRP A 36 -14.11 -9.50 0.45
CA TRP A 36 -13.52 -10.53 -0.41
C TRP A 36 -12.00 -10.65 -0.20
N LEU A 37 -11.28 -9.54 -0.24
CA LEU A 37 -9.82 -9.56 -0.10
C LEU A 37 -9.41 -10.03 1.29
N LYS A 38 -10.16 -9.65 2.34
CA LYS A 38 -9.93 -10.14 3.71
C LYS A 38 -10.11 -11.66 3.81
N LYS A 39 -11.13 -12.22 3.15
CA LYS A 39 -11.34 -13.67 3.07
C LYS A 39 -10.16 -14.34 2.38
N ILE A 40 -9.71 -13.84 1.23
CA ILE A 40 -8.54 -14.37 0.53
C ILE A 40 -7.30 -14.29 1.42
N ILE A 41 -7.03 -13.16 2.09
CA ILE A 41 -5.90 -13.02 3.01
C ILE A 41 -5.98 -14.10 4.11
N SER A 42 -7.15 -14.32 4.70
CA SER A 42 -7.31 -15.32 5.76
C SER A 42 -7.10 -16.76 5.26
N GLN A 43 -7.46 -17.06 4.01
CA GLN A 43 -7.24 -18.36 3.37
C GLN A 43 -5.81 -18.53 2.88
N ALA A 44 -5.18 -17.44 2.43
CA ALA A 44 -3.80 -17.36 1.94
C ALA A 44 -2.77 -17.10 3.05
N ALA A 45 -3.20 -16.95 4.31
CA ALA A 45 -2.35 -16.74 5.49
C ALA A 45 -1.45 -17.95 5.84
N SER A 46 -1.17 -18.83 4.88
CA SER A 46 -0.20 -19.91 4.99
C SER A 46 1.25 -19.42 5.03
N GLU A 47 1.52 -18.14 4.71
CA GLU A 47 2.87 -17.56 4.75
C GLU A 47 3.32 -17.20 6.17
N GLN A 48 3.71 -18.24 6.91
CA GLN A 48 4.13 -18.20 8.31
C GLN A 48 5.21 -17.16 8.59
N PHE A 49 6.14 -16.94 7.66
CA PHE A 49 7.33 -16.12 7.87
C PHE A 49 7.22 -14.68 7.36
N LEU A 50 6.07 -14.25 6.83
CA LEU A 50 5.90 -12.94 6.20
C LEU A 50 6.32 -11.78 7.11
N ALA A 51 6.06 -11.90 8.42
CA ALA A 51 6.43 -10.90 9.41
C ALA A 51 7.95 -10.69 9.52
N GLY A 52 8.72 -11.74 9.27
CA GLY A 52 10.17 -11.76 9.36
C GLY A 52 10.86 -11.34 8.07
N ILE A 53 10.22 -11.52 6.91
CA ILE A 53 10.80 -11.19 5.59
C ILE A 53 10.23 -9.91 4.95
N GLY A 54 9.06 -9.45 5.39
CA GLY A 54 8.36 -8.33 4.76
C GLY A 54 7.95 -8.61 3.30
N GLY A 55 7.56 -7.55 2.59
CA GLY A 55 7.06 -7.63 1.22
C GLY A 55 5.62 -8.14 1.12
N MET A 56 5.22 -8.47 -0.12
CA MET A 56 3.88 -8.97 -0.45
C MET A 56 3.81 -10.50 -0.31
N PRO A 57 2.67 -11.08 0.13
CA PRO A 57 2.53 -12.53 0.20
C PRO A 57 2.68 -13.16 -1.18
N SER A 58 3.54 -14.16 -1.29
CA SER A 58 3.90 -14.83 -2.55
C SER A 58 2.71 -15.56 -3.18
N GLY A 59 1.88 -16.22 -2.36
CA GLY A 59 0.71 -16.97 -2.80
C GLY A 59 -0.52 -16.11 -3.18
N MET A 60 -0.48 -14.79 -2.97
CA MET A 60 -1.65 -13.92 -3.08
C MET A 60 -2.22 -13.89 -4.50
N ARG A 61 -1.34 -13.81 -5.51
CA ARG A 61 -1.74 -13.78 -6.92
C ARG A 61 -2.55 -15.02 -7.29
N LYS A 62 -1.99 -16.20 -7.01
CA LYS A 62 -2.63 -17.48 -7.32
C LYS A 62 -3.93 -17.69 -6.54
N ALA A 63 -4.01 -17.21 -5.31
CA ALA A 63 -5.23 -17.27 -4.51
C ALA A 63 -6.35 -16.41 -5.12
N ILE A 64 -6.03 -15.21 -5.59
CA ILE A 64 -6.98 -14.35 -6.33
C ILE A 64 -7.40 -15.01 -7.64
N GLU A 65 -6.44 -15.44 -8.47
CA GLU A 65 -6.72 -16.08 -9.77
C GLU A 65 -7.63 -17.30 -9.63
N LYS A 66 -7.41 -18.14 -8.61
CA LYS A 66 -8.28 -19.29 -8.31
C LYS A 66 -9.72 -18.88 -7.99
N GLU A 67 -9.92 -17.80 -7.22
CA GLU A 67 -11.27 -17.32 -6.90
C GLU A 67 -11.95 -16.75 -8.16
N LEU A 68 -11.20 -16.08 -9.05
CA LEU A 68 -11.70 -15.58 -10.34
C LEU A 68 -12.09 -16.71 -11.30
N GLU A 69 -11.32 -17.80 -11.34
CA GLU A 69 -11.69 -19.02 -12.07
C GLU A 69 -13.02 -19.59 -11.56
N GLY A 70 -13.26 -19.53 -10.24
CA GLY A 70 -14.53 -19.92 -9.64
C GLY A 70 -15.72 -19.11 -10.15
N PHE A 71 -15.60 -17.77 -10.17
CA PHE A 71 -16.63 -16.89 -10.74
C PHE A 71 -16.89 -17.20 -12.23
N LYS A 72 -15.81 -17.38 -13.00
CA LYS A 72 -15.89 -17.70 -14.43
C LYS A 72 -16.58 -19.04 -14.68
N ALA A 73 -16.22 -20.09 -13.93
CA ALA A 73 -16.82 -21.41 -14.04
C ALA A 73 -18.31 -21.41 -13.69
N ALA A 74 -18.72 -20.56 -12.76
CA ALA A 74 -20.12 -20.36 -12.38
C ALA A 74 -20.90 -19.43 -13.34
N SER A 75 -20.25 -18.87 -14.37
CA SER A 75 -20.82 -17.85 -15.27
C SER A 75 -21.35 -16.62 -14.51
N ILE A 76 -20.65 -16.21 -13.44
CA ILE A 76 -20.95 -15.00 -12.68
C ILE A 76 -20.06 -13.87 -13.19
N HIS A 77 -20.62 -12.68 -13.42
CA HIS A 77 -19.88 -11.49 -13.84
C HIS A 77 -19.64 -10.56 -12.64
N PRO A 78 -18.49 -10.65 -11.94
CA PRO A 78 -18.26 -9.85 -10.75
C PRO A 78 -17.87 -8.40 -11.10
N LEU A 79 -18.43 -7.45 -10.35
CA LEU A 79 -17.96 -6.07 -10.24
C LEU A 79 -17.41 -5.85 -8.82
N PHE A 80 -16.09 -5.69 -8.69
CA PHE A 80 -15.45 -5.47 -7.41
C PHE A 80 -15.52 -4.00 -6.99
N VAL A 81 -16.09 -3.71 -5.83
CA VAL A 81 -16.16 -2.36 -5.25
C VAL A 81 -15.26 -2.31 -4.02
N PHE A 82 -14.19 -1.54 -4.09
CA PHE A 82 -13.28 -1.27 -2.97
C PHE A 82 -13.66 0.04 -2.27
N SER A 83 -13.34 0.16 -0.99
CA SER A 83 -13.58 1.43 -0.27
C SER A 83 -12.56 2.50 -0.71
N GLY A 84 -13.00 3.75 -0.73
CA GLY A 84 -12.19 4.93 -0.97
C GLY A 84 -11.89 5.69 0.32
N LEU A 85 -12.38 6.92 0.42
CA LEU A 85 -12.07 7.83 1.51
C LEU A 85 -12.66 7.36 2.86
N ALA A 86 -11.96 7.73 3.92
CA ALA A 86 -12.41 7.47 5.28
C ALA A 86 -13.35 8.58 5.76
N LEU A 87 -14.28 8.22 6.66
CA LEU A 87 -15.06 9.20 7.41
C LEU A 87 -14.14 9.97 8.37
N ILE A 88 -14.45 11.24 8.60
CA ILE A 88 -13.68 12.10 9.51
C ILE A 88 -13.94 11.67 10.95
N ARG A 89 -12.85 11.37 11.64
CA ARG A 89 -12.81 10.98 13.04
C ARG A 89 -12.29 12.16 13.87
N LYS A 90 -13.08 12.61 14.84
CA LYS A 90 -12.68 13.67 15.79
C LYS A 90 -11.92 13.12 17.00
N ASP A 91 -11.97 11.80 17.24
CA ASP A 91 -11.16 11.16 18.25
C ASP A 91 -9.67 11.20 17.85
N LYS A 92 -8.82 11.74 18.73
CA LYS A 92 -7.38 11.51 18.63
C LYS A 92 -7.17 10.03 18.91
N THR A 93 -7.06 9.23 17.87
CA THR A 93 -6.60 7.85 17.98
C THR A 93 -5.19 7.87 18.56
N HIS A 94 -5.08 7.65 19.86
CA HIS A 94 -3.80 7.51 20.54
C HIS A 94 -3.16 6.21 20.03
N VAL A 95 -1.93 6.30 19.53
CA VAL A 95 -1.14 5.13 19.07
C VAL A 95 -0.42 4.46 20.25
N ASN A 96 -0.48 5.06 21.44
CA ASN A 96 0.15 4.51 22.63
C ASN A 96 -0.44 3.14 22.95
N ASP A 97 0.46 2.19 23.22
CA ASP A 97 0.18 0.79 23.54
C ASP A 97 -0.31 -0.07 22.37
N ASP A 98 0.20 0.13 21.13
CA ASP A 98 -0.03 -0.84 20.06
C ASP A 98 0.53 -2.22 20.47
N PRO A 99 -0.35 -3.21 20.80
CA PRO A 99 0.10 -4.50 21.31
C PRO A 99 0.89 -5.28 20.25
N LYS A 100 0.84 -4.87 18.98
CA LYS A 100 1.61 -5.47 17.89
C LYS A 100 3.11 -5.29 18.10
N ILE A 101 3.55 -4.17 18.68
CA ILE A 101 4.99 -3.91 18.92
C ILE A 101 5.56 -4.95 19.89
N ILE A 102 4.86 -5.16 21.02
CA ILE A 102 5.23 -6.13 22.05
C ILE A 102 5.25 -7.54 21.46
N LYS A 103 4.21 -7.91 20.71
CA LYS A 103 4.11 -9.23 20.05
C LYS A 103 5.22 -9.48 19.04
N ARG A 104 5.59 -8.48 18.23
CA ARG A 104 6.70 -8.60 17.26
C ARG A 104 8.05 -8.76 17.97
N ASN A 105 8.27 -8.05 19.07
CA ASN A 105 9.49 -8.21 19.88
C ASN A 105 9.58 -9.61 20.50
N ALA A 106 8.51 -10.09 21.13
CA ALA A 106 8.44 -11.45 21.67
C ALA A 106 8.70 -12.52 20.60
N ALA A 107 8.18 -12.32 19.38
CA ALA A 107 8.44 -13.22 18.27
C ALA A 107 9.94 -13.28 17.89
N TRP A 108 10.59 -12.12 17.77
CA TRP A 108 12.03 -12.06 17.48
C TRP A 108 12.91 -12.62 18.59
N GLU A 109 12.51 -12.46 19.86
CA GLU A 109 13.19 -13.11 20.98
C GLU A 109 13.09 -14.64 20.89
N ALA A 110 11.92 -15.16 20.51
CA ALA A 110 11.72 -16.59 20.32
C ALA A 110 12.54 -17.14 19.13
N VAL A 111 12.62 -16.41 18.00
CA VAL A 111 13.50 -16.75 16.87
C VAL A 111 14.96 -16.84 17.33
N ASN A 112 15.45 -15.84 18.07
CA ASN A 112 16.81 -15.83 18.59
C ASN A 112 17.09 -16.96 19.59
N ALA A 113 16.06 -17.52 20.23
CA ALA A 113 16.14 -18.66 21.13
C ALA A 113 15.93 -20.02 20.42
N GLY A 114 15.77 -20.04 19.09
CA GLY A 114 15.49 -21.26 18.32
C GLY A 114 14.06 -21.81 18.50
N LYS A 115 13.14 -21.04 19.09
CA LYS A 115 11.76 -21.44 19.38
C LYS A 115 10.80 -20.93 18.30
N MET A 116 10.86 -21.54 17.12
CA MET A 116 10.14 -21.04 15.93
C MET A 116 8.61 -21.07 16.10
N ASP A 117 8.03 -22.12 16.72
CA ASP A 117 6.58 -22.22 16.92
C ASP A 117 6.02 -21.09 17.78
N MET A 118 6.75 -20.70 18.82
CA MET A 118 6.40 -19.55 19.68
C MET A 118 6.49 -18.22 18.90
N ALA A 119 7.48 -18.09 18.01
CA ALA A 119 7.62 -16.93 17.14
C ALA A 119 6.43 -16.79 16.19
N LEU A 120 6.04 -17.88 15.52
CA LEU A 120 4.92 -17.91 14.58
C LEU A 120 3.58 -17.57 15.26
N SER A 121 3.33 -18.15 16.44
CA SER A 121 2.13 -17.83 17.23
C SER A 121 2.05 -16.34 17.57
N SER A 122 3.17 -15.75 18.01
CA SER A 122 3.27 -14.33 18.34
C SER A 122 3.05 -13.44 17.11
N TRP A 123 3.67 -13.76 15.96
CA TRP A 123 3.49 -13.00 14.71
C TRP A 123 2.09 -13.10 14.13
N ASN A 124 1.47 -14.27 14.13
CA ASN A 124 0.09 -14.44 13.65
C ASN A 124 -0.89 -13.56 14.42
N SER A 125 -0.63 -13.34 15.71
CA SER A 125 -1.42 -12.45 16.56
C SER A 125 -1.13 -10.94 16.39
N SER A 126 -0.16 -10.58 15.53
CA SER A 126 0.32 -9.19 15.34
C SER A 126 -0.22 -8.48 14.09
N HIS A 127 -1.11 -9.14 13.32
CA HIS A 127 -1.75 -8.59 12.11
C HIS A 127 -0.74 -7.93 11.15
N VAL A 128 0.17 -8.76 10.64
CA VAL A 128 1.33 -8.39 9.81
C VAL A 128 0.90 -7.74 8.49
N LEU A 129 -0.22 -8.18 7.93
CA LEU A 129 -0.77 -7.69 6.68
C LEU A 129 -1.75 -6.55 6.91
N HIS A 130 -1.41 -5.38 6.39
CA HIS A 130 -2.30 -4.25 6.31
C HIS A 130 -3.03 -4.31 4.98
N GLN A 131 -4.33 -4.61 5.02
CA GLN A 131 -5.15 -4.88 3.84
C GLN A 131 -5.10 -3.78 2.75
N PRO A 132 -5.14 -2.46 3.07
CA PRO A 132 -5.02 -1.42 2.06
C PRO A 132 -3.77 -1.54 1.17
N ASP A 133 -2.67 -2.07 1.72
CA ASP A 133 -1.43 -2.29 0.97
C ASP A 133 -1.58 -3.33 -0.14
N LEU A 134 -2.57 -4.22 -0.03
CA LEU A 134 -2.83 -5.31 -0.97
C LEU A 134 -3.84 -4.95 -2.06
N ILE A 135 -4.57 -3.83 -1.92
CA ILE A 135 -5.63 -3.46 -2.86
C ILE A 135 -5.07 -3.21 -4.26
N HIS A 136 -3.90 -2.56 -4.39
CA HIS A 136 -3.28 -2.35 -5.70
C HIS A 136 -2.92 -3.64 -6.42
N LEU A 137 -2.38 -4.61 -5.68
CA LEU A 137 -2.10 -5.94 -6.23
C LEU A 137 -3.39 -6.59 -6.71
N ALA A 138 -4.45 -6.55 -5.90
CA ALA A 138 -5.75 -7.11 -6.27
C ALA A 138 -6.32 -6.45 -7.52
N ILE A 139 -6.40 -5.11 -7.55
CA ILE A 139 -6.89 -4.34 -8.72
C ILE A 139 -6.11 -4.69 -9.98
N ARG A 140 -4.78 -4.79 -9.88
CA ARG A 140 -3.96 -5.17 -11.04
C ARG A 140 -4.27 -6.58 -11.54
N ILE A 141 -4.42 -7.56 -10.65
CA ILE A 141 -4.79 -8.92 -11.04
C ILE A 141 -6.19 -8.96 -11.65
N LEU A 142 -7.15 -8.22 -11.08
CA LEU A 142 -8.49 -8.07 -11.64
C LEU A 142 -8.42 -7.52 -13.07
N LYS A 143 -7.64 -6.46 -13.29
CA LYS A 143 -7.43 -5.89 -14.62
C LYS A 143 -6.81 -6.89 -15.60
N GLU A 144 -5.73 -7.57 -15.21
CA GLU A 144 -5.04 -8.57 -16.03
C GLU A 144 -5.98 -9.73 -16.45
N ASN A 145 -7.03 -9.99 -15.66
CA ASN A 145 -8.06 -10.99 -15.94
C ASN A 145 -9.36 -10.41 -16.56
N ASN A 146 -9.35 -9.15 -16.99
CA ASN A 146 -10.50 -8.43 -17.56
C ASN A 146 -11.74 -8.42 -16.66
N ILE A 147 -11.53 -8.23 -15.35
CA ILE A 147 -12.61 -8.12 -14.36
C ILE A 147 -12.87 -6.66 -14.01
N ASP A 148 -14.14 -6.28 -14.02
CA ASP A 148 -14.60 -4.95 -13.64
C ASP A 148 -14.31 -4.65 -12.16
N TYR A 149 -13.81 -3.45 -11.89
CA TYR A 149 -13.64 -2.94 -10.55
C TYR A 149 -13.90 -1.44 -10.49
N MET A 150 -14.19 -0.94 -9.28
CA MET A 150 -14.15 0.48 -8.97
C MET A 150 -13.77 0.70 -7.50
N ARG A 151 -13.26 1.88 -7.17
CA ARG A 151 -13.27 2.38 -5.79
C ARG A 151 -14.50 3.27 -5.58
N ALA A 152 -15.23 3.03 -4.51
CA ALA A 152 -16.27 3.92 -4.02
C ALA A 152 -15.65 5.25 -3.57
N PRO A 153 -16.40 6.37 -3.55
CA PRO A 153 -15.89 7.62 -3.01
C PRO A 153 -15.58 7.50 -1.51
N TYR A 154 -16.38 6.71 -0.78
CA TYR A 154 -16.17 6.36 0.63
C TYR A 154 -16.35 4.85 0.85
N GLY A 155 -17.35 4.38 1.59
CA GLY A 155 -17.58 2.97 1.87
C GLY A 155 -18.12 2.18 0.67
N ALA A 156 -17.52 1.02 0.40
CA ALA A 156 -17.97 0.11 -0.65
C ALA A 156 -19.43 -0.34 -0.49
N GLY A 157 -19.88 -0.55 0.76
CA GLY A 157 -21.25 -1.00 1.03
C GLY A 157 -22.32 -0.04 0.52
N ALA A 158 -22.19 1.26 0.79
CA ALA A 158 -23.13 2.26 0.31
C ALA A 158 -23.17 2.32 -1.23
N GLN A 159 -21.99 2.25 -1.87
CA GLN A 159 -21.89 2.21 -3.32
C GLN A 159 -22.57 0.96 -3.90
N LEU A 160 -22.38 -0.22 -3.31
CA LEU A 160 -23.03 -1.46 -3.75
C LEU A 160 -24.56 -1.36 -3.68
N VAL A 161 -25.10 -0.79 -2.59
CA VAL A 161 -26.54 -0.59 -2.43
C VAL A 161 -27.09 0.35 -3.49
N TYR A 162 -26.37 1.43 -3.80
CA TYR A 162 -26.73 2.33 -4.90
C TYR A 162 -26.73 1.60 -6.26
N LEU A 163 -25.70 0.80 -6.55
CA LEU A 163 -25.58 0.09 -7.83
C LEU A 163 -26.69 -0.96 -8.03
N GLU A 164 -27.09 -1.66 -6.97
CA GLU A 164 -28.16 -2.66 -7.00
C GLU A 164 -29.53 -2.01 -7.24
N ARG A 165 -29.78 -0.88 -6.57
CA ARG A 165 -31.06 -0.18 -6.62
C ARG A 165 -31.19 0.80 -7.78
N ASN A 166 -30.10 1.04 -8.51
CA ASN A 166 -30.13 1.93 -9.66
C ASN A 166 -31.16 1.44 -10.68
N PRO A 167 -32.01 2.32 -11.27
CA PRO A 167 -33.01 1.92 -12.27
C PRO A 167 -32.44 1.17 -13.48
N LYS A 168 -31.16 1.38 -13.81
CA LYS A 168 -30.44 0.66 -14.87
C LYS A 168 -29.99 -0.75 -14.48
N GLN A 169 -30.25 -1.18 -13.24
CA GLN A 169 -29.88 -2.50 -12.69
C GLN A 169 -28.40 -2.81 -12.94
N ILE A 170 -27.52 -1.93 -12.44
CA ILE A 170 -26.08 -2.02 -12.72
C ILE A 170 -25.50 -3.33 -12.16
N ILE A 171 -26.01 -3.81 -11.02
CA ILE A 171 -25.78 -5.15 -10.46
C ILE A 171 -27.11 -5.77 -10.02
N HIS A 172 -27.15 -7.10 -9.89
CA HIS A 172 -28.38 -7.85 -9.55
C HIS A 172 -28.39 -8.40 -8.12
N ALA A 173 -27.22 -8.53 -7.49
CA ALA A 173 -27.05 -9.03 -6.14
C ALA A 173 -25.73 -8.51 -5.55
N THR A 174 -25.61 -8.57 -4.23
CA THR A 174 -24.41 -8.14 -3.51
C THR A 174 -23.77 -9.28 -2.72
N TYR A 175 -22.46 -9.44 -2.87
CA TYR A 175 -21.61 -10.29 -2.04
C TYR A 175 -20.78 -9.40 -1.11
N ALA A 176 -21.14 -9.37 0.17
CA ALA A 176 -20.53 -8.49 1.18
C ALA A 176 -20.63 -9.09 2.59
N GLY A 177 -20.15 -8.36 3.60
CA GLY A 177 -20.36 -8.70 5.00
C GLY A 177 -21.79 -8.42 5.46
N SER A 178 -22.19 -9.04 6.58
CA SER A 178 -23.51 -8.87 7.19
C SER A 178 -23.84 -7.42 7.56
N GLU A 179 -22.82 -6.58 7.78
CA GLU A 179 -22.96 -5.15 8.02
C GLU A 179 -23.66 -4.39 6.89
N LEU A 180 -23.71 -4.92 5.66
CA LEU A 180 -24.44 -4.31 4.56
C LEU A 180 -25.94 -4.19 4.86
N LEU A 181 -26.48 -5.06 5.72
CA LEU A 181 -27.87 -5.01 6.19
C LEU A 181 -28.22 -3.72 6.95
N MET A 182 -27.23 -2.95 7.41
CA MET A 182 -27.47 -1.61 7.97
C MET A 182 -28.06 -0.64 6.94
N PHE A 183 -27.78 -0.86 5.65
CA PHE A 183 -28.33 -0.08 4.55
C PHE A 183 -29.68 -0.65 4.07
N ASP A 184 -30.38 0.10 3.24
CA ASP A 184 -31.68 -0.29 2.69
C ASP A 184 -31.51 -1.29 1.52
N ILE A 185 -31.32 -2.56 1.88
CA ILE A 185 -31.11 -3.72 1.01
C ILE A 185 -31.94 -4.91 1.50
N ASP A 186 -32.43 -5.74 0.56
CA ASP A 186 -33.29 -6.88 0.88
C ASP A 186 -32.52 -8.12 1.35
N ARG A 187 -31.40 -8.42 0.68
CA ARG A 187 -30.61 -9.63 0.88
C ARG A 187 -29.13 -9.35 0.67
N VAL A 188 -28.28 -10.06 1.41
CA VAL A 188 -26.82 -10.02 1.23
C VAL A 188 -26.28 -11.45 1.13
N ILE A 189 -25.49 -11.73 0.10
CA ILE A 189 -24.72 -12.96 0.00
C ILE A 189 -23.51 -12.78 0.92
N THR A 190 -23.30 -13.69 1.87
CA THR A 190 -22.20 -13.59 2.85
C THR A 190 -21.06 -14.57 2.58
N SER A 191 -21.30 -15.62 1.80
CA SER A 191 -20.25 -16.53 1.36
C SER A 191 -20.63 -17.24 0.06
N ILE A 192 -19.62 -17.54 -0.74
CA ILE A 192 -19.72 -18.37 -1.95
C ILE A 192 -18.70 -19.51 -1.79
N ASP A 193 -19.17 -20.73 -2.00
CA ASP A 193 -18.37 -21.95 -2.03
C ASP A 193 -18.46 -22.57 -3.43
N PHE A 194 -17.45 -22.28 -4.25
CA PHE A 194 -17.33 -22.82 -5.61
C PHE A 194 -17.10 -24.33 -5.63
N THR A 195 -16.62 -24.94 -4.55
CA THR A 195 -16.39 -26.39 -4.50
C THR A 195 -17.69 -27.12 -4.26
N LYS A 196 -18.50 -26.63 -3.31
CA LYS A 196 -19.82 -27.19 -3.01
C LYS A 196 -20.92 -26.73 -3.98
N GLN A 197 -20.62 -25.75 -4.85
CA GLN A 197 -21.59 -25.14 -5.76
C GLN A 197 -22.79 -24.54 -4.99
N THR A 198 -22.50 -23.86 -3.87
CA THR A 198 -23.51 -23.22 -3.02
C THR A 198 -23.08 -21.83 -2.57
N PHE A 199 -24.03 -20.98 -2.20
CA PHE A 199 -23.77 -19.72 -1.52
C PHE A 199 -24.70 -19.53 -0.32
N SER A 200 -24.27 -18.74 0.66
CA SER A 200 -25.06 -18.36 1.83
C SER A 200 -25.60 -16.95 1.67
N VAL A 201 -26.88 -16.75 1.99
CA VAL A 201 -27.57 -15.46 1.89
C VAL A 201 -28.37 -15.18 3.17
N ILE A 202 -28.39 -13.92 3.59
CA ILE A 202 -29.20 -13.44 4.72
C ILE A 202 -30.25 -12.48 4.18
N SER A 203 -31.52 -12.68 4.57
CA SER A 203 -32.60 -11.74 4.29
C SER A 203 -32.74 -10.72 5.42
N LYS A 204 -32.70 -9.43 5.09
CA LYS A 204 -32.94 -8.35 6.05
C LYS A 204 -34.31 -8.48 6.71
N LYS A 205 -35.34 -8.80 5.93
CA LYS A 205 -36.71 -9.00 6.41
C LYS A 205 -36.79 -10.08 7.49
N ALA A 206 -36.11 -11.23 7.31
CA ALA A 206 -36.09 -12.31 8.29
C ALA A 206 -35.41 -11.87 9.60
N VAL A 207 -34.30 -11.14 9.51
CA VAL A 207 -33.60 -10.58 10.67
C VAL A 207 -34.47 -9.59 11.44
N LEU A 208 -35.15 -8.67 10.74
CA LEU A 208 -36.05 -7.69 11.36
C LEU A 208 -37.25 -8.36 12.04
N GLN A 209 -37.81 -9.41 11.42
CA GLN A 209 -38.94 -10.17 11.98
C GLN A 209 -38.54 -10.95 13.25
N ASP A 210 -37.37 -11.59 13.26
CA ASP A 210 -36.88 -12.33 14.44
C ASP A 210 -36.51 -11.38 15.59
N LEU A 211 -35.93 -10.21 15.28
CA LEU A 211 -35.60 -9.18 16.29
C LEU A 211 -36.81 -8.32 16.70
N LEU A 212 -37.92 -8.35 15.97
CA LEU A 212 -39.07 -7.44 16.18
C LEU A 212 -38.64 -5.95 16.15
N LEU A 213 -37.79 -5.59 15.19
CA LEU A 213 -37.27 -4.23 15.03
C LEU A 213 -37.66 -3.62 13.68
N SER A 214 -37.80 -2.30 13.65
CA SER A 214 -37.81 -1.52 12.40
C SER A 214 -36.41 -1.40 11.80
N ASN A 215 -36.33 -0.95 10.54
CA ASN A 215 -35.05 -0.65 9.87
C ASN A 215 -34.19 0.33 10.69
N ASP A 216 -34.81 1.37 11.25
CA ASP A 216 -34.12 2.40 12.02
C ASP A 216 -33.59 1.88 13.35
N GLN A 217 -34.38 1.06 14.04
CA GLN A 217 -33.94 0.44 15.29
C GLN A 217 -32.85 -0.60 15.04
N PHE A 218 -32.88 -1.30 13.90
CA PHE A 218 -31.82 -2.22 13.52
C PHE A 218 -30.50 -1.49 13.23
N LEU A 219 -30.54 -0.36 12.52
CA LEU A 219 -29.37 0.50 12.34
C LEU A 219 -28.81 0.94 13.69
N ASP A 220 -29.67 1.46 14.58
CA ASP A 220 -29.28 1.88 15.92
C ASP A 220 -28.64 0.71 16.71
N LEU A 221 -29.21 -0.50 16.60
CA LEU A 221 -28.69 -1.71 17.23
C LEU A 221 -27.27 -2.02 16.77
N CYS A 222 -27.05 -2.01 15.46
CA CYS A 222 -25.74 -2.32 14.88
C CYS A 222 -24.67 -1.28 15.29
N ILE A 223 -25.03 0.01 15.33
CA ILE A 223 -24.12 1.06 15.79
C ILE A 223 -23.76 0.85 17.28
N LEU A 224 -24.74 0.56 18.14
CA LEU A 224 -24.49 0.30 19.57
C LEU A 224 -23.67 -0.98 19.81
N ALA A 225 -23.85 -2.01 18.98
CA ALA A 225 -23.07 -3.25 19.05
C ALA A 225 -21.59 -2.98 18.74
N GLY A 226 -21.34 -2.02 17.87
CA GLY A 226 -20.02 -1.59 17.47
C GLY A 226 -19.55 -2.27 16.19
N PHE A 227 -18.90 -1.47 15.36
CA PHE A 227 -18.29 -1.84 14.08
C PHE A 227 -17.16 -0.83 13.74
N ASP A 228 -16.66 -0.82 12.51
CA ASP A 228 -15.45 -0.05 12.16
C ASP A 228 -15.50 1.47 12.46
N TYR A 229 -16.67 2.11 12.39
CA TYR A 229 -16.79 3.56 12.60
C TYR A 229 -17.24 3.98 14.01
N CYS A 230 -17.80 3.05 14.79
CA CYS A 230 -18.28 3.32 16.14
C CYS A 230 -17.96 2.14 17.06
N PRO A 231 -17.24 2.35 18.19
CA PRO A 231 -16.97 1.27 19.13
C PRO A 231 -18.27 0.78 19.77
N THR A 232 -18.22 -0.38 20.43
CA THR A 232 -19.34 -0.88 21.24
C THR A 232 -19.73 0.16 22.29
N PHE A 233 -21.03 0.30 22.55
CA PHE A 233 -21.56 1.22 23.55
C PHE A 233 -20.83 1.07 24.91
N PRO A 234 -20.15 2.11 25.43
CA PRO A 234 -19.18 1.97 26.51
C PRO A 234 -19.70 1.29 27.79
N PRO A 235 -20.93 1.56 28.27
CA PRO A 235 -21.47 0.88 29.44
C PRO A 235 -21.50 -0.65 29.28
N LEU A 236 -21.81 -1.14 28.08
CA LEU A 236 -21.89 -2.58 27.78
C LEU A 236 -20.56 -3.18 27.32
N ALA A 237 -19.57 -2.34 27.01
CA ALA A 237 -18.22 -2.78 26.69
C ALA A 237 -17.39 -3.12 27.93
N ALA A 238 -17.70 -2.49 29.07
CA ALA A 238 -17.00 -2.68 30.34
C ALA A 238 -17.48 -3.91 31.15
N GLU A 239 -18.71 -4.37 30.90
CA GLU A 239 -19.36 -5.48 31.62
C GLU A 239 -19.01 -6.86 31.02
N GLY A 240 -17.77 -7.32 31.19
CA GLY A 240 -17.39 -8.71 30.89
C GLY A 240 -17.62 -9.14 29.42
N VAL A 241 -18.25 -10.31 29.21
CA VAL A 241 -18.49 -10.87 27.87
C VAL A 241 -19.65 -10.13 27.20
N PHE A 242 -19.34 -9.42 26.12
CA PHE A 242 -20.34 -8.71 25.31
C PHE A 242 -21.51 -9.61 24.88
N ALA A 243 -22.74 -9.15 25.16
CA ALA A 243 -23.96 -9.81 24.77
C ALA A 243 -24.81 -8.92 23.85
N PHE A 244 -25.02 -9.39 22.61
CA PHE A 244 -25.85 -8.72 21.60
C PHE A 244 -27.29 -8.48 22.10
N LYS A 245 -27.80 -9.39 22.94
CA LYS A 245 -29.13 -9.30 23.56
C LYS A 245 -29.26 -8.08 24.47
N SER A 246 -28.22 -7.71 25.23
CA SER A 246 -28.29 -6.56 26.14
C SER A 246 -28.56 -5.24 25.41
N ILE A 247 -28.04 -5.10 24.18
CA ILE A 247 -28.32 -3.93 23.34
C ILE A 247 -29.74 -3.98 22.80
N HIS A 248 -30.20 -5.16 22.39
CA HIS A 248 -31.58 -5.35 21.95
C HIS A 248 -32.57 -4.98 23.07
N ASP A 249 -32.35 -5.47 24.29
CA ASP A 249 -33.17 -5.15 25.47
C ASP A 249 -33.14 -3.64 25.78
N LEU A 250 -31.96 -3.01 25.67
CA LEU A 250 -31.80 -1.56 25.84
C LEU A 250 -32.63 -0.77 24.81
N LEU A 251 -32.64 -1.20 23.55
CA LEU A 251 -33.45 -0.57 22.50
C LEU A 251 -34.95 -0.79 22.71
N GLN A 252 -35.36 -1.95 23.23
CA GLN A 252 -36.77 -2.18 23.58
C GLN A 252 -37.23 -1.23 24.69
N LEU A 253 -36.36 -0.97 25.67
CA LEU A 253 -36.61 -0.04 26.77
C LEU A 253 -36.71 1.42 26.31
N HIS A 254 -35.71 1.90 25.54
CA HIS A 254 -35.58 3.31 25.17
C HIS A 254 -36.19 3.68 23.80
N ARG A 255 -36.68 2.68 23.06
CA ARG A 255 -37.27 2.76 21.70
C ARG A 255 -36.32 3.14 20.56
N THR A 256 -35.37 4.03 20.81
CA THR A 256 -34.36 4.50 19.83
C THR A 256 -32.96 4.44 20.44
N GLY A 257 -31.94 4.29 19.59
CA GLY A 257 -30.55 4.30 20.03
C GLY A 257 -30.14 5.66 20.61
N PHE A 258 -30.65 6.76 20.05
CA PHE A 258 -30.40 8.09 20.60
C PHE A 258 -30.89 8.22 22.04
N ASN A 259 -32.12 7.81 22.33
CA ASN A 259 -32.67 7.86 23.69
C ASN A 259 -31.88 6.95 24.65
N ALA A 260 -31.43 5.78 24.19
CA ALA A 260 -30.61 4.86 24.98
C ALA A 260 -29.27 5.49 25.38
N VAL A 261 -28.58 6.11 24.42
CA VAL A 261 -27.29 6.78 24.67
C VAL A 261 -27.49 8.04 25.52
N GLN A 262 -28.55 8.83 25.26
CA GLN A 262 -28.86 10.04 26.01
C GLN A 262 -29.21 9.75 27.47
N ALA A 263 -29.91 8.64 27.74
CA ALA A 263 -30.20 8.19 29.11
C ALA A 263 -28.93 7.83 29.92
N HIS A 264 -27.79 7.65 29.25
CA HIS A 264 -26.49 7.38 29.88
C HIS A 264 -25.46 8.49 29.59
N ALA A 265 -25.91 9.68 29.18
CA ALA A 265 -25.04 10.81 28.88
C ALA A 265 -24.14 11.19 30.06
N ASP A 266 -24.64 11.05 31.29
CA ASP A 266 -23.91 11.37 32.52
C ASP A 266 -22.91 10.26 32.95
N SER A 267 -22.87 9.13 32.23
CA SER A 267 -21.92 8.05 32.54
C SER A 267 -20.49 8.50 32.24
N PRO A 268 -19.52 8.31 33.17
CA PRO A 268 -18.13 8.72 32.96
C PRO A 268 -17.51 8.16 31.68
N GLN A 269 -17.87 6.94 31.28
CA GLN A 269 -17.34 6.30 30.07
C GLN A 269 -17.89 6.93 28.79
N VAL A 270 -19.16 7.33 28.80
CA VAL A 270 -19.83 8.01 27.67
C VAL A 270 -19.27 9.42 27.48
N ILE A 271 -19.07 10.16 28.57
CA ILE A 271 -18.45 11.49 28.55
C ILE A 271 -17.01 11.40 28.02
N LYS A 272 -16.21 10.47 28.56
CA LYS A 272 -14.80 10.30 28.18
C LYS A 272 -14.60 10.04 26.69
N THR A 273 -15.53 9.32 26.06
CA THR A 273 -15.46 8.94 24.65
C THR A 273 -16.25 9.87 23.73
N ASN A 274 -16.97 10.85 24.29
CA ASN A 274 -17.93 11.70 23.56
C ASN A 274 -18.92 10.86 22.72
N TYR A 275 -19.42 9.77 23.30
CA TYR A 275 -20.12 8.72 22.54
C TYR A 275 -21.47 9.18 21.96
N VAL A 276 -22.17 10.12 22.62
CA VAL A 276 -23.45 10.67 22.11
C VAL A 276 -23.26 11.29 20.73
N ASP A 277 -22.25 12.15 20.59
CA ASP A 277 -21.88 12.81 19.33
C ASP A 277 -21.40 11.79 18.29
N GLN A 278 -20.58 10.82 18.70
CA GLN A 278 -20.11 9.75 17.82
C GLN A 278 -21.26 8.90 17.27
N PHE A 279 -22.22 8.52 18.12
CA PHE A 279 -23.41 7.76 17.73
C PHE A 279 -24.23 8.54 16.69
N CYS A 280 -24.56 9.80 16.97
CA CYS A 280 -25.33 10.67 16.07
C CYS A 280 -24.65 10.84 14.71
N ARG A 281 -23.35 11.15 14.70
CA ARG A 281 -22.57 11.28 13.45
C ARG A 281 -22.51 9.99 12.67
N THR A 282 -22.27 8.86 13.33
CA THR A 282 -22.23 7.56 12.65
C THR A 282 -23.57 7.24 12.03
N ARG A 283 -24.68 7.46 12.76
CA ARG A 283 -26.04 7.26 12.24
C ARG A 283 -26.33 8.13 11.02
N CYS A 284 -25.94 9.40 11.04
CA CYS A 284 -26.05 10.30 9.89
C CYS A 284 -25.17 9.84 8.71
N ALA A 285 -23.93 9.44 8.98
CA ALA A 285 -22.99 8.96 7.96
C ALA A 285 -23.46 7.67 7.28
N MET A 286 -24.18 6.80 7.98
CA MET A 286 -24.77 5.60 7.40
C MET A 286 -26.00 5.91 6.54
N ARG A 287 -26.85 6.87 6.95
CA ARG A 287 -28.04 7.27 6.20
C ARG A 287 -27.77 8.10 4.95
N HIS A 288 -26.74 8.95 5.03
CA HIS A 288 -26.36 9.93 4.01
C HIS A 288 -24.97 9.66 3.45
N HIS A 289 -24.61 8.38 3.39
CA HIS A 289 -23.28 7.98 2.94
C HIS A 289 -23.05 8.49 1.50
N PRO A 290 -21.91 9.10 1.18
CA PRO A 290 -21.67 9.58 -0.18
C PRO A 290 -21.47 8.42 -1.16
N ILE A 291 -22.10 8.51 -2.33
CA ILE A 291 -21.99 7.56 -3.43
C ILE A 291 -21.58 8.28 -4.71
N LEU A 292 -20.98 7.54 -5.64
CA LEU A 292 -20.70 7.99 -6.99
C LEU A 292 -21.83 7.53 -7.90
N THR A 293 -22.55 8.48 -8.50
CA THR A 293 -23.66 8.19 -9.41
C THR A 293 -23.17 7.66 -10.75
N ASP A 294 -24.07 7.04 -11.51
CA ASP A 294 -23.80 6.61 -12.88
C ASP A 294 -23.62 7.78 -13.86
N GLU A 295 -23.95 9.00 -13.43
CA GLU A 295 -23.66 10.26 -14.14
C GLU A 295 -22.29 10.86 -13.76
N GLY A 296 -21.58 10.26 -12.80
CA GLY A 296 -20.23 10.69 -12.39
C GLY A 296 -20.20 11.77 -11.31
N HIS A 297 -21.31 12.01 -10.61
CA HIS A 297 -21.38 12.96 -9.50
C HIS A 297 -21.26 12.26 -8.15
N VAL A 298 -20.60 12.91 -7.18
CA VAL A 298 -20.65 12.46 -5.79
C VAL A 298 -21.68 13.24 -5.00
N GLU A 299 -22.64 12.50 -4.45
CA GLU A 299 -23.75 13.02 -3.66
C GLU A 299 -24.09 12.06 -2.49
N PRO A 300 -24.68 12.57 -1.39
CA PRO A 300 -25.12 11.72 -0.29
C PRO A 300 -26.32 10.86 -0.70
N MET A 301 -26.38 9.64 -0.18
CA MET A 301 -27.64 8.88 -0.20
C MET A 301 -28.76 9.70 0.46
N ASN A 302 -29.98 9.59 -0.08
CA ASN A 302 -31.15 10.30 0.43
C ASN A 302 -30.95 11.83 0.50
N VAL A 303 -30.46 12.44 -0.60
CA VAL A 303 -30.13 13.87 -0.71
C VAL A 303 -31.20 14.79 -0.08
N ALA A 304 -32.49 14.52 -0.33
CA ALA A 304 -33.59 15.35 0.17
C ALA A 304 -33.66 15.48 1.71
N HIS A 305 -33.07 14.55 2.44
CA HIS A 305 -33.05 14.53 3.91
C HIS A 305 -31.63 14.70 4.49
N ALA A 306 -30.64 15.00 3.64
CA ALA A 306 -29.27 15.16 4.10
C ALA A 306 -29.11 16.42 4.96
N PRO A 307 -28.36 16.36 6.07
CA PRO A 307 -28.15 17.51 6.92
C PRO A 307 -27.18 18.52 6.28
N ASN A 308 -27.36 19.81 6.56
CA ASN A 308 -26.54 20.89 6.00
C ASN A 308 -25.06 20.84 6.46
N ASP A 309 -24.81 20.25 7.62
CA ASP A 309 -23.50 20.10 8.26
C ASP A 309 -22.84 18.73 8.00
N ILE A 310 -23.26 18.02 6.95
CA ILE A 310 -22.71 16.70 6.57
C ILE A 310 -21.17 16.66 6.53
N HIS A 311 -20.55 17.77 6.11
CA HIS A 311 -19.10 17.95 6.01
C HIS A 311 -18.36 17.76 7.35
N GLU A 312 -19.04 17.84 8.50
CA GLU A 312 -18.45 17.56 9.81
C GLU A 312 -17.94 16.12 9.96
N PHE A 313 -18.52 15.16 9.23
CA PHE A 313 -18.18 13.74 9.34
C PHE A 313 -17.77 13.08 8.02
N ILE A 314 -18.12 13.63 6.85
CA ILE A 314 -17.57 13.16 5.56
C ILE A 314 -16.38 14.01 5.07
N GLY A 315 -16.14 15.18 5.69
CA GLY A 315 -15.16 16.16 5.21
C GLY A 315 -15.72 17.05 4.11
N TYR A 316 -14.94 18.05 3.70
CA TYR A 316 -15.32 18.92 2.58
C TYR A 316 -15.31 18.13 1.26
N ARG A 317 -16.29 18.42 0.39
CA ARG A 317 -16.48 17.73 -0.89
C ARG A 317 -15.35 18.06 -1.87
N LEU A 318 -14.66 17.05 -2.37
CA LEU A 318 -13.67 17.18 -3.43
C LEU A 318 -14.37 17.41 -4.80
N PRO A 319 -13.68 17.92 -5.83
CA PRO A 319 -14.23 17.95 -7.18
C PRO A 319 -14.61 16.55 -7.67
N ASP A 320 -15.70 16.43 -8.44
CA ASP A 320 -16.19 15.15 -8.99
C ASP A 320 -15.09 14.42 -9.80
N GLU A 321 -14.28 15.18 -10.52
CA GLU A 321 -13.13 14.68 -11.26
C GLU A 321 -12.12 13.92 -10.36
N VAL A 322 -11.88 14.39 -9.13
CA VAL A 322 -10.97 13.71 -8.18
C VAL A 322 -11.56 12.37 -7.74
N TYR A 323 -12.87 12.32 -7.47
CA TYR A 323 -13.56 11.08 -7.15
C TYR A 323 -13.57 10.09 -8.32
N TYR A 324 -13.69 10.59 -9.55
CA TYR A 324 -13.55 9.75 -10.74
C TYR A 324 -12.15 9.12 -10.82
N TYR A 325 -11.08 9.89 -10.62
CA TYR A 325 -9.71 9.35 -10.60
C TYR A 325 -9.45 8.37 -9.45
N LEU A 326 -10.02 8.62 -8.27
CA LEU A 326 -10.02 7.66 -7.17
C LEU A 326 -10.70 6.36 -7.60
N SER A 327 -11.87 6.44 -8.25
CA SER A 327 -12.65 5.28 -8.69
C SER A 327 -11.90 4.37 -9.66
N ARG A 328 -11.03 4.95 -10.52
CA ARG A 328 -10.19 4.23 -11.49
C ARG A 328 -8.86 3.75 -10.91
N GLY A 329 -8.49 4.19 -9.71
CA GLY A 329 -7.24 3.83 -9.02
C GLY A 329 -6.03 4.68 -9.41
N VAL A 330 -6.24 5.84 -10.04
CA VAL A 330 -5.19 6.80 -10.42
C VAL A 330 -4.57 7.48 -9.19
N ILE A 331 -5.39 7.75 -8.17
CA ILE A 331 -4.97 8.24 -6.85
C ILE A 331 -5.56 7.37 -5.75
N THR A 332 -4.85 7.24 -4.65
CA THR A 332 -5.24 6.45 -3.48
C THR A 332 -5.83 7.28 -2.35
N GLU A 333 -6.56 6.61 -1.45
CA GLU A 333 -7.20 7.24 -0.32
C GLU A 333 -6.24 7.89 0.71
N PRO A 334 -5.01 7.39 1.01
CA PRO A 334 -4.22 7.93 2.12
C PRO A 334 -3.85 9.40 1.93
N THR A 335 -3.48 9.78 0.71
CA THR A 335 -3.11 11.17 0.39
C THR A 335 -4.32 12.11 0.45
N LEU A 336 -5.47 11.67 -0.05
CA LEU A 336 -6.71 12.45 0.00
C LEU A 336 -7.26 12.54 1.43
N ASN A 337 -7.25 11.43 2.18
CA ASN A 337 -7.63 11.39 3.59
C ASN A 337 -6.78 12.35 4.42
N THR A 338 -5.48 12.47 4.13
CA THR A 338 -4.59 13.44 4.78
C THR A 338 -5.07 14.88 4.59
N LEU A 339 -5.50 15.24 3.38
CA LEU A 339 -6.05 16.58 3.09
C LEU A 339 -7.36 16.83 3.84
N LEU A 340 -8.22 15.81 3.91
CA LEU A 340 -9.54 15.93 4.52
C LEU A 340 -9.49 15.93 6.06
N SER A 341 -8.73 15.02 6.67
CA SER A 341 -8.59 14.90 8.12
C SER A 341 -7.74 16.01 8.73
N GLY A 342 -6.76 16.53 7.99
CA GLY A 342 -5.74 17.42 8.55
C GLY A 342 -4.76 16.71 9.50
N SER A 343 -4.67 15.38 9.44
CA SER A 343 -3.77 14.59 10.27
C SER A 343 -3.24 13.34 9.57
N ILE A 344 -2.00 12.97 9.89
CA ILE A 344 -1.32 11.76 9.42
C ILE A 344 -0.94 10.94 10.64
N MET A 345 -1.26 9.65 10.60
CA MET A 345 -0.81 8.68 11.59
C MET A 345 0.28 7.80 10.99
N GLU A 346 1.42 7.74 11.65
CA GLU A 346 2.50 6.81 11.30
C GLU A 346 2.44 5.57 12.19
N PHE A 347 2.49 4.40 11.57
CA PHE A 347 2.45 3.12 12.26
C PHE A 347 3.83 2.49 12.39
N SER A 348 3.99 1.64 13.42
CA SER A 348 5.22 0.88 13.63
C SER A 348 5.51 -0.06 12.44
N PRO A 349 6.73 -0.04 11.86
CA PRO A 349 7.09 -0.98 10.81
C PRO A 349 7.29 -2.40 11.40
N LEU A 350 7.48 -3.40 10.54
CA LEU A 350 7.64 -4.80 10.97
C LEU A 350 8.87 -5.03 11.87
N CYS A 351 9.92 -4.22 11.73
CA CYS A 351 11.09 -4.24 12.62
C CYS A 351 10.91 -3.43 13.92
N ASN A 352 9.72 -2.86 14.16
CA ASN A 352 9.37 -1.92 15.23
C ASN A 352 10.01 -0.52 15.15
N GLY A 353 10.90 -0.26 14.19
CA GLY A 353 11.42 1.08 13.91
C GLY A 353 12.25 1.64 15.07
N GLU A 354 13.10 0.81 15.66
CA GLU A 354 13.91 1.13 16.85
C GLU A 354 15.22 1.86 16.50
N THR A 355 15.62 1.87 15.23
CA THR A 355 16.86 2.50 14.77
C THR A 355 16.71 4.02 14.68
N LYS A 356 17.76 4.76 15.07
CA LYS A 356 17.81 6.22 14.93
C LYS A 356 17.81 6.61 13.46
N GLU A 357 18.47 5.83 12.62
CA GLU A 357 18.56 6.04 11.17
C GLU A 357 17.16 6.07 10.53
N TYR A 358 16.29 5.11 10.88
CA TYR A 358 14.91 5.07 10.35
C TYR A 358 14.07 6.24 10.87
N ARG A 359 14.12 6.54 12.17
CA ARG A 359 13.34 7.65 12.76
C ARG A 359 13.78 9.01 12.22
N ASN A 360 15.08 9.21 12.05
CA ASN A 360 15.61 10.44 11.45
C ASN A 360 15.11 10.56 10.01
N PHE A 361 15.28 9.52 9.19
CA PHE A 361 14.80 9.52 7.80
C PHE A 361 13.30 9.79 7.68
N LEU A 362 12.50 9.22 8.58
CA LEU A 362 11.06 9.43 8.65
C LEU A 362 10.71 10.91 8.94
N THR A 363 11.41 11.51 9.90
CA THR A 363 11.18 12.88 10.37
C THR A 363 11.86 13.95 9.50
N SER A 364 12.83 13.58 8.66
CA SER A 364 13.50 14.47 7.71
C SER A 364 12.96 14.29 6.29
N ASP A 365 13.48 13.32 5.54
CA ASP A 365 13.33 13.19 4.10
C ASP A 365 11.92 12.78 3.71
N ILE A 366 11.33 11.84 4.44
CA ILE A 366 9.95 11.41 4.22
C ILE A 366 8.98 12.54 4.56
N MET A 367 9.22 13.30 5.64
CA MET A 367 8.40 14.46 5.98
C MET A 367 8.42 15.51 4.86
N LYS A 368 9.61 15.84 4.32
CA LYS A 368 9.73 16.77 3.18
C LYS A 368 9.00 16.27 1.95
N MET A 369 9.12 14.98 1.64
CA MET A 369 8.43 14.36 0.50
C MET A 369 6.90 14.43 0.68
N LYS A 370 6.38 14.12 1.86
CA LYS A 370 4.95 14.29 2.17
C LYS A 370 4.49 15.73 2.01
N ALA A 371 5.30 16.69 2.46
CA ALA A 371 4.98 18.11 2.35
C ALA A 371 4.92 18.54 0.88
N GLN A 372 5.84 18.05 0.05
CA GLN A 372 5.86 18.26 -1.39
C GLN A 372 4.62 17.64 -2.07
N THR A 373 4.25 16.40 -1.73
CA THR A 373 3.05 15.71 -2.23
C THR A 373 1.79 16.52 -1.94
N ILE A 374 1.61 16.97 -0.70
CA ILE A 374 0.44 17.77 -0.30
C ILE A 374 0.43 19.13 -1.01
N ALA A 375 1.58 19.80 -1.12
CA ALA A 375 1.68 21.09 -1.79
C ALA A 375 1.28 21.02 -3.27
N LEU A 376 1.66 19.95 -3.98
CA LEU A 376 1.24 19.69 -5.37
C LEU A 376 -0.28 19.57 -5.50
N LEU A 377 -0.90 18.80 -4.61
CA LEU A 377 -2.35 18.58 -4.64
C LEU A 377 -3.14 19.86 -4.32
N LYS A 378 -2.69 20.63 -3.32
CA LYS A 378 -3.33 21.89 -2.94
C LYS A 378 -3.38 22.90 -4.09
N GLY A 379 -2.40 22.89 -5.00
CA GLY A 379 -2.30 23.85 -6.10
C GLY A 379 -3.51 23.86 -7.06
N HIS A 380 -4.26 22.76 -7.14
CA HIS A 380 -5.43 22.62 -8.03
C HIS A 380 -6.75 22.48 -7.27
N LEU A 381 -6.73 22.61 -5.94
CA LEU A 381 -7.90 22.45 -5.09
C LEU A 381 -8.30 23.79 -4.44
N HIS A 382 -9.54 23.87 -3.97
CA HIS A 382 -10.05 25.07 -3.29
C HIS A 382 -9.28 25.37 -2.00
N THR A 383 -9.19 26.64 -1.61
CA THR A 383 -8.44 27.11 -0.41
C THR A 383 -8.95 26.54 0.91
N VAL A 384 -10.14 25.95 0.94
CA VAL A 384 -10.68 25.21 2.10
C VAL A 384 -9.76 24.05 2.53
N TYR A 385 -9.00 23.49 1.59
CA TYR A 385 -8.02 22.44 1.87
C TYR A 385 -6.67 22.99 2.33
N ASP A 386 -6.49 24.32 2.36
CA ASP A 386 -5.29 24.95 2.91
C ASP A 386 -5.35 25.01 4.44
N ARG A 387 -5.27 23.84 5.04
CA ARG A 387 -5.22 23.66 6.49
C ARG A 387 -3.89 23.11 6.94
N LYS A 388 -3.63 23.30 8.23
CA LYS A 388 -2.54 22.68 8.97
C LYS A 388 -2.74 21.16 8.99
N ILE A 389 -1.68 20.42 8.68
CA ILE A 389 -1.64 18.96 8.77
C ILE A 389 -0.70 18.57 9.91
N SER A 390 -1.23 17.84 10.89
CA SER A 390 -0.45 17.29 12.00
C SER A 390 0.02 15.87 11.71
N ILE A 391 1.15 15.46 12.28
CA ILE A 391 1.67 14.10 12.16
C ILE A 391 1.84 13.53 13.56
N VAL A 392 1.37 12.30 13.75
CA VAL A 392 1.50 11.56 15.00
C VAL A 392 2.32 10.30 14.75
N TYR A 393 3.41 10.14 15.50
CA TYR A 393 4.28 8.97 15.42
C TYR A 393 3.92 7.93 16.48
N TRP A 394 4.02 6.63 16.13
CA TRP A 394 3.68 5.52 17.04
C TRP A 394 4.58 5.43 18.29
N TYR A 395 5.77 6.02 18.26
CA TYR A 395 6.73 5.97 19.37
C TYR A 395 6.62 7.17 20.32
N GLU A 396 5.65 8.06 20.09
CA GLU A 396 5.48 9.29 20.87
C GLU A 396 4.31 9.22 21.84
N ASN A 397 4.55 9.65 23.07
CA ASN A 397 3.53 9.71 24.11
C ASN A 397 2.52 10.82 23.83
N SER A 398 1.34 10.77 24.48
CA SER A 398 0.25 11.75 24.30
C SER A 398 0.65 13.22 24.62
N ASN A 399 1.76 13.42 25.32
CA ASN A 399 2.30 14.73 25.69
C ASN A 399 3.40 15.22 24.73
N ALA A 400 3.69 14.50 23.64
CA ALA A 400 4.67 14.90 22.65
C ALA A 400 4.25 16.18 21.90
N PRO A 401 5.22 17.01 21.45
CA PRO A 401 4.92 18.19 20.67
C PRO A 401 4.24 17.81 19.34
N GLU A 402 3.35 18.67 18.87
CA GLU A 402 2.67 18.46 17.60
C GLU A 402 3.64 18.65 16.43
N HIS A 403 3.82 17.60 15.61
CA HIS A 403 4.58 17.71 14.36
C HIS A 403 3.70 18.26 13.27
N ILE A 404 4.15 19.33 12.61
CA ILE A 404 3.37 20.03 11.59
C ILE A 404 4.05 19.83 10.25
N LEU A 405 3.29 19.36 9.26
CA LEU A 405 3.77 19.28 7.90
C LEU A 405 3.93 20.70 7.33
N LYS A 406 5.18 21.12 7.12
CA LYS A 406 5.50 22.42 6.53
C LYS A 406 6.07 22.22 5.13
N PRO A 407 5.47 22.83 4.09
CA PRO A 407 6.07 22.82 2.76
C PRO A 407 7.42 23.53 2.80
N ASP A 408 8.35 23.07 1.97
CA ASP A 408 9.61 23.78 1.75
C ASP A 408 9.28 25.15 1.13
N PRO A 409 9.67 26.28 1.75
CA PRO A 409 9.40 27.61 1.21
C PRO A 409 9.99 27.85 -0.19
N LEU A 410 11.04 27.10 -0.56
CA LEU A 410 11.67 27.17 -1.87
C LEU A 410 10.93 26.34 -2.91
N PHE A 411 10.13 25.36 -2.49
CA PHE A 411 9.36 24.54 -3.41
C PHE A 411 8.16 25.31 -3.95
N LYS A 412 8.15 25.52 -5.27
CA LYS A 412 7.04 26.13 -5.99
C LYS A 412 6.38 25.07 -6.86
N PRO A 413 5.12 24.67 -6.59
CA PRO A 413 4.40 23.69 -7.41
C PRO A 413 4.42 24.03 -8.91
N GLU A 414 4.40 25.31 -9.28
CA GLU A 414 4.39 25.75 -10.68
C GLU A 414 5.71 25.44 -11.41
N SER A 415 6.78 25.11 -10.70
CA SER A 415 8.07 24.73 -11.30
C SER A 415 7.97 23.44 -12.12
N VAL A 416 7.04 22.53 -11.77
CA VAL A 416 6.82 21.29 -12.52
C VAL A 416 5.77 21.43 -13.63
N SER A 417 5.17 22.61 -13.80
CA SER A 417 4.23 22.89 -14.90
C SER A 417 4.91 23.56 -16.11
N GLN A 418 6.22 23.78 -16.06
CA GLN A 418 7.02 24.46 -17.10
C GLN A 418 7.40 23.55 -18.29
N TRP A 419 6.67 22.46 -18.47
CA TRP A 419 7.00 21.44 -19.46
C TRP A 419 6.15 21.58 -20.73
N LYS A 420 6.79 21.49 -21.90
CA LYS A 420 6.13 21.33 -23.21
C LYS A 420 6.70 20.16 -23.99
N ALA A 421 6.02 19.75 -25.05
CA ALA A 421 6.52 18.72 -25.95
C ALA A 421 7.88 19.14 -26.55
N GLY A 422 8.86 18.23 -26.51
CA GLY A 422 10.17 18.45 -27.12
C GLY A 422 10.14 18.26 -28.64
N LYS A 423 11.31 18.40 -29.29
CA LYS A 423 11.47 18.13 -30.74
C LYS A 423 11.47 16.64 -31.08
N ARG A 424 11.96 15.80 -30.16
CA ARG A 424 12.00 14.34 -30.32
C ARG A 424 10.65 13.73 -30.00
N SER A 425 10.24 12.77 -30.82
CA SER A 425 8.97 12.07 -30.66
C SER A 425 9.18 10.82 -29.82
N ILE A 426 8.60 10.80 -28.61
CA ILE A 426 8.64 9.65 -27.71
C ILE A 426 8.16 8.38 -28.42
N LEU A 427 7.07 8.48 -29.19
CA LEU A 427 6.49 7.34 -29.93
C LEU A 427 7.42 6.79 -31.00
N LYS A 428 8.16 7.65 -31.72
CA LYS A 428 9.11 7.18 -32.75
C LYS A 428 10.31 6.50 -32.09
N ASP A 429 10.85 7.09 -31.03
CA ASP A 429 12.05 6.60 -30.37
C ASP A 429 11.78 5.27 -29.64
N LEU A 430 10.62 5.11 -28.99
CA LEU A 430 10.22 3.84 -28.37
C LEU A 430 10.06 2.70 -29.40
N LYS A 431 9.53 3.00 -30.60
CA LYS A 431 9.46 2.01 -31.69
C LYS A 431 10.84 1.59 -32.17
N GLN A 432 11.80 2.51 -32.21
CA GLN A 432 13.18 2.21 -32.61
C GLN A 432 13.92 1.37 -31.55
N THR A 433 13.67 1.63 -30.27
CA THR A 433 14.28 0.87 -29.16
C THR A 433 13.56 -0.44 -28.85
N GLY A 434 12.36 -0.67 -29.42
CA GLY A 434 11.53 -1.84 -29.13
C GLY A 434 10.89 -1.81 -27.74
N MET A 435 10.85 -0.64 -27.08
CA MET A 435 10.28 -0.47 -25.76
C MET A 435 8.76 -0.26 -25.84
N ALA A 436 8.01 -0.98 -25.00
CA ALA A 436 6.55 -0.83 -24.94
C ALA A 436 6.10 0.48 -24.27
N ARG A 437 6.91 1.02 -23.35
CA ARG A 437 6.62 2.23 -22.57
C ARG A 437 7.93 2.92 -22.15
N PRO A 438 7.91 4.23 -21.85
CA PRO A 438 9.08 4.93 -21.36
C PRO A 438 9.44 4.48 -19.94
N ASP A 439 10.73 4.39 -19.65
CA ASP A 439 11.29 4.22 -18.29
C ASP A 439 12.13 5.43 -17.89
N TYR A 440 12.73 5.43 -16.70
CA TYR A 440 13.49 6.59 -16.22
C TYR A 440 14.71 6.88 -17.10
N ALA A 441 15.49 5.85 -17.44
CA ALA A 441 16.69 6.01 -18.26
C ALA A 441 16.35 6.57 -19.64
N PHE A 442 15.27 6.09 -20.27
CA PHE A 442 14.75 6.62 -21.51
C PHE A 442 14.36 8.09 -21.38
N CYS A 443 13.57 8.45 -20.36
CA CYS A 443 13.15 9.84 -20.13
C CYS A 443 14.33 10.79 -19.88
N LEU A 444 15.38 10.33 -19.21
CA LEU A 444 16.60 11.10 -18.96
C LEU A 444 17.49 11.20 -20.21
N ASP A 445 17.59 10.15 -21.03
CA ASP A 445 18.35 10.18 -22.28
C ASP A 445 17.74 11.16 -23.29
N MET A 446 16.41 11.24 -23.35
CA MET A 446 15.66 12.18 -24.21
C MET A 446 15.97 13.66 -23.97
N ILE A 447 16.54 14.00 -22.81
CA ILE A 447 16.92 15.36 -22.41
C ILE A 447 18.42 15.50 -22.13
N SER A 448 19.21 14.48 -22.45
CA SER A 448 20.66 14.51 -22.23
C SER A 448 21.38 15.49 -23.17
N ASN A 449 20.80 15.79 -24.33
CA ASN A 449 21.32 16.83 -25.22
C ASN A 449 20.79 18.22 -24.79
N PRO A 450 21.66 19.23 -24.56
CA PRO A 450 21.24 20.57 -24.13
C PRO A 450 20.22 21.25 -25.05
N ASN A 451 20.31 21.03 -26.36
CA ASN A 451 19.37 21.60 -27.33
C ASN A 451 17.98 20.94 -27.25
N GLU A 452 17.94 19.65 -26.93
CA GLU A 452 16.70 18.89 -26.74
C GLU A 452 16.05 19.28 -25.41
N ALA A 453 16.84 19.35 -24.33
CA ALA A 453 16.41 19.84 -23.03
C ALA A 453 15.77 21.24 -23.12
N ALA A 454 16.47 22.20 -23.73
CA ALA A 454 15.96 23.57 -23.91
C ALA A 454 14.64 23.61 -24.70
N ALA A 455 14.43 22.67 -25.63
CA ALA A 455 13.19 22.60 -26.40
C ALA A 455 11.99 22.09 -25.58
N THR A 456 12.20 21.50 -24.41
CA THR A 456 11.13 21.01 -23.52
C THR A 456 10.64 22.04 -22.50
N ILE A 457 11.32 23.19 -22.39
CA ILE A 457 10.97 24.27 -21.47
C ILE A 457 9.88 25.15 -22.10
N LEU A 458 8.79 25.38 -21.37
CA LEU A 458 7.77 26.34 -21.74
C LEU A 458 8.20 27.75 -21.31
N PRO A 459 8.38 28.72 -22.24
CA PRO A 459 8.74 30.09 -21.88
C PRO A 459 7.65 30.77 -21.05
N LYS A 460 8.05 31.65 -20.12
CA LYS A 460 7.10 32.42 -19.32
C LYS A 460 6.18 33.26 -20.21
N GLY A 461 4.87 33.16 -20.00
CA GLY A 461 3.86 33.88 -20.79
C GLY A 461 3.54 33.27 -22.16
N ALA A 462 4.15 32.14 -22.51
CA ALA A 462 3.76 31.40 -23.71
C ALA A 462 2.36 30.77 -23.54
N GLU A 463 1.66 30.58 -24.65
CA GLU A 463 0.41 29.83 -24.66
C GLU A 463 0.60 28.42 -24.11
N LYS A 464 -0.43 27.89 -23.45
CA LYS A 464 -0.40 26.51 -22.93
C LYS A 464 -0.16 25.55 -24.09
N PRO A 465 0.72 24.55 -23.92
CA PRO A 465 0.95 23.56 -24.96
C PRO A 465 -0.31 22.75 -25.24
N ALA A 466 -0.38 22.15 -26.43
CA ALA A 466 -1.43 21.19 -26.75
C ALA A 466 -1.44 20.05 -25.71
N PRO A 467 -2.62 19.56 -25.31
CA PRO A 467 -2.73 18.49 -24.33
C PRO A 467 -2.13 17.19 -24.86
N LEU A 468 -1.56 16.40 -23.96
CA LEU A 468 -0.98 15.09 -24.25
C LEU A 468 -2.11 14.11 -24.60
N ALA A 469 -2.05 13.53 -25.80
CA ALA A 469 -3.16 12.75 -26.35
C ALA A 469 -2.98 11.24 -26.19
N THR A 470 -1.74 10.76 -26.05
CA THR A 470 -1.45 9.32 -25.94
C THR A 470 -0.98 8.94 -24.54
N LEU A 471 -1.29 7.70 -24.14
CA LEU A 471 -0.86 7.15 -22.84
C LEU A 471 0.66 7.24 -22.65
N VAL A 472 1.41 6.96 -23.71
CA VAL A 472 2.88 6.98 -23.72
C VAL A 472 3.45 8.38 -23.46
N GLU A 473 2.83 9.41 -24.04
CA GLU A 473 3.21 10.81 -23.79
C GLU A 473 2.92 11.22 -22.33
N VAL A 474 1.76 10.81 -21.81
CA VAL A 474 1.38 11.05 -20.41
C VAL A 474 2.36 10.34 -19.47
N GLN A 475 2.70 9.08 -19.73
CA GLN A 475 3.69 8.33 -18.95
C GLN A 475 5.07 8.99 -18.99
N GLY A 476 5.54 9.40 -20.17
CA GLY A 476 6.82 10.10 -20.31
C GLY A 476 6.84 11.41 -19.53
N ARG A 477 5.80 12.24 -19.67
CA ARG A 477 5.67 13.50 -18.91
C ARG A 477 5.65 13.24 -17.41
N HIS A 478 4.84 12.29 -16.96
CA HIS A 478 4.72 11.91 -15.56
C HIS A 478 6.07 11.52 -14.95
N LEU A 479 6.82 10.64 -15.61
CA LEU A 479 8.16 10.25 -15.16
C LEU A 479 9.13 11.43 -15.13
N THR A 480 9.13 12.31 -16.14
CA THR A 480 10.01 13.50 -16.15
C THR A 480 9.71 14.46 -15.00
N LYS A 481 8.43 14.72 -14.70
CA LYS A 481 8.03 15.55 -13.55
C LYS A 481 8.46 14.92 -12.23
N LEU A 482 8.26 13.61 -12.07
CA LEU A 482 8.70 12.88 -10.89
C LEU A 482 10.22 12.94 -10.71
N LEU A 483 10.99 12.71 -11.78
CA LEU A 483 12.45 12.81 -11.79
C LEU A 483 12.93 14.22 -11.42
N GLN A 484 12.27 15.27 -11.92
CA GLN A 484 12.58 16.66 -11.55
C GLN A 484 12.32 16.92 -10.06
N LEU A 485 11.17 16.47 -9.52
CA LEU A 485 10.82 16.65 -8.11
C LEU A 485 11.79 15.95 -7.15
N ARG A 486 12.40 14.85 -7.61
CA ARG A 486 13.40 14.09 -6.87
C ARG A 486 14.85 14.49 -7.19
N GLY A 487 15.05 15.56 -7.97
CA GLY A 487 16.37 16.14 -8.24
C GLY A 487 17.24 15.33 -9.21
N PHE A 488 16.66 14.43 -10.00
CA PHE A 488 17.34 13.77 -11.11
C PHE A 488 17.38 14.64 -12.38
N ILE A 489 16.48 15.62 -12.47
CA ILE A 489 16.43 16.62 -13.54
C ILE A 489 16.52 18.01 -12.91
N GLU A 490 17.39 18.85 -13.46
CA GLU A 490 17.55 20.24 -13.05
C GLU A 490 16.46 21.14 -13.64
N LEU A 491 16.34 22.39 -13.16
CA LEU A 491 15.39 23.36 -13.71
C LEU A 491 15.68 23.72 -15.18
N THR A 492 16.89 23.45 -15.66
CA THR A 492 17.30 23.58 -17.07
C THR A 492 16.81 22.42 -17.95
N HIS A 493 16.02 21.50 -17.38
CA HIS A 493 15.55 20.26 -17.99
C HIS A 493 16.70 19.35 -18.44
N GLN A 494 17.89 19.49 -17.86
CA GLN A 494 19.01 18.57 -18.08
C GLN A 494 19.13 17.56 -16.93
N PRO A 495 19.63 16.34 -17.19
CA PRO A 495 19.93 15.39 -16.13
C PRO A 495 20.95 15.97 -15.14
N SER A 496 20.63 15.91 -13.85
CA SER A 496 21.60 16.21 -12.79
C SER A 496 22.68 15.11 -12.72
N ALA A 497 23.64 15.22 -11.80
CA ALA A 497 24.60 14.13 -11.55
C ALA A 497 23.92 12.77 -11.28
N TYR A 498 22.77 12.78 -10.60
CA TYR A 498 21.96 11.58 -10.34
C TYR A 498 21.19 11.10 -11.57
N GLY A 499 20.68 12.02 -12.40
CA GLY A 499 20.05 11.65 -13.66
C GLY A 499 21.06 11.05 -14.64
N LYS A 500 22.22 11.69 -14.77
CA LYS A 500 23.29 11.24 -15.65
C LYS A 500 23.84 9.87 -15.23
N SER A 501 24.05 9.62 -13.93
CA SER A 501 24.50 8.32 -13.47
C SER A 501 23.54 7.19 -13.83
N MET A 502 22.23 7.44 -13.79
CA MET A 502 21.22 6.46 -14.20
C MET A 502 21.28 6.16 -15.70
N VAL A 503 21.40 7.20 -16.55
CA VAL A 503 21.56 7.04 -18.01
C VAL A 503 22.82 6.26 -18.35
N ASP A 504 23.96 6.67 -17.80
CA ASP A 504 25.26 6.07 -18.10
C ASP A 504 25.29 4.59 -17.65
N THR A 505 24.70 4.27 -16.50
CA THR A 505 24.58 2.89 -16.02
C THR A 505 23.75 2.01 -16.94
N PHE A 506 22.57 2.45 -17.41
CA PHE A 506 21.74 1.62 -18.29
C PHE A 506 22.25 1.56 -19.74
N LYS A 507 23.14 2.47 -20.15
CA LYS A 507 23.93 2.31 -21.39
C LYS A 507 24.96 1.20 -21.28
N ILE A 508 25.48 0.92 -20.09
CA ILE A 508 26.38 -0.22 -19.81
C ILE A 508 25.56 -1.51 -19.68
N HIS A 509 24.47 -1.46 -18.92
CA HIS A 509 23.63 -2.60 -18.56
C HIS A 509 22.35 -2.70 -19.42
N THR A 510 22.52 -2.78 -20.74
CA THR A 510 21.41 -2.73 -21.72
C THR A 510 20.42 -3.90 -21.62
N THR A 511 20.82 -5.01 -21.01
CA THR A 511 19.98 -6.20 -20.79
C THR A 511 19.36 -6.25 -19.39
N ALA A 512 19.54 -5.21 -18.56
CA ALA A 512 18.96 -5.17 -17.23
C ALA A 512 17.41 -5.20 -17.33
N PRO A 513 16.73 -6.00 -16.49
CA PRO A 513 15.28 -6.08 -16.52
C PRO A 513 14.65 -4.76 -16.06
N TYR A 514 13.41 -4.49 -16.48
CA TYR A 514 12.68 -3.27 -16.11
C TYR A 514 12.61 -3.04 -14.59
N GLU A 515 12.51 -4.10 -13.78
CA GLU A 515 12.50 -3.99 -12.31
C GLU A 515 13.78 -3.35 -11.73
N SER A 516 14.91 -3.41 -12.47
CA SER A 516 16.14 -2.74 -12.07
C SER A 516 16.05 -1.21 -12.18
N GLN A 517 15.14 -0.66 -12.99
CA GLN A 517 14.90 0.78 -13.09
C GLN A 517 14.38 1.34 -11.77
N ASP A 518 13.28 0.78 -11.25
CA ASP A 518 12.69 1.16 -9.96
C ASP A 518 13.68 0.88 -8.81
N ALA A 519 14.33 -0.29 -8.82
CA ALA A 519 15.27 -0.65 -7.77
C ALA A 519 16.52 0.27 -7.74
N LEU A 520 17.05 0.66 -8.90
CA LEU A 520 18.16 1.61 -8.96
C LEU A 520 17.73 3.01 -8.51
N PHE A 521 16.52 3.46 -8.89
CA PHE A 521 15.98 4.72 -8.39
C PHE A 521 15.95 4.74 -6.86
N LEU A 522 15.41 3.69 -6.23
CA LEU A 522 15.38 3.53 -4.78
C LEU A 522 16.80 3.48 -4.18
N ALA A 523 17.73 2.75 -4.82
CA ALA A 523 19.11 2.68 -4.37
C ALA A 523 19.78 4.06 -4.35
N LEU A 524 19.56 4.87 -5.40
CA LEU A 524 20.13 6.21 -5.52
C LEU A 524 19.54 7.21 -4.50
N GLU A 525 18.24 7.13 -4.22
CA GLU A 525 17.62 7.89 -3.12
C GLU A 525 18.21 7.51 -1.76
N LEU A 526 18.43 6.21 -1.50
CA LEU A 526 19.01 5.72 -0.25
C LEU A 526 20.52 6.02 -0.13
N VAL A 527 21.25 6.07 -1.25
CA VAL A 527 22.63 6.57 -1.30
C VAL A 527 22.66 8.05 -0.94
N ARG A 528 21.75 8.86 -1.50
CA ARG A 528 21.65 10.29 -1.19
C ARG A 528 21.34 10.55 0.29
N ALA A 529 20.51 9.70 0.89
CA ALA A 529 20.17 9.76 2.31
C ALA A 529 21.24 9.13 3.24
N GLU A 530 22.34 8.60 2.71
CA GLU A 530 23.34 7.81 3.44
C GLU A 530 22.75 6.62 4.25
N LEU A 531 21.73 5.95 3.70
CA LEU A 531 21.09 4.78 4.32
C LEU A 531 21.44 3.46 3.62
N LEU A 532 21.80 3.49 2.34
CA LEU A 532 22.41 2.35 1.67
C LEU A 532 23.93 2.37 1.89
N THR A 533 24.35 1.91 3.08
CA THR A 533 25.75 1.96 3.54
C THR A 533 26.21 0.63 4.11
N SER A 534 27.52 0.47 4.30
CA SER A 534 28.12 -0.67 4.99
C SER A 534 28.10 -0.54 6.52
N ARG A 535 27.55 0.56 7.05
CA ARG A 535 27.56 0.91 8.48
C ARG A 535 26.48 0.13 9.25
N PRO A 536 26.75 -0.29 10.51
CA PRO A 536 25.72 -0.91 11.35
C PRO A 536 24.67 0.12 11.77
N TYR A 537 23.46 -0.34 12.11
CA TYR A 537 22.43 0.52 12.70
C TYR A 537 22.72 0.86 14.16
N SER A 538 22.10 1.94 14.65
CA SER A 538 22.20 2.35 16.05
C SER A 538 21.66 1.31 17.04
N HIS A 539 20.76 0.43 16.58
CA HIS A 539 20.24 -0.68 17.36
C HIS A 539 20.81 -1.99 16.79
N ASN A 540 21.45 -2.79 17.65
CA ASN A 540 22.05 -4.05 17.22
C ASN A 540 21.03 -5.19 17.32
N TYR A 541 20.57 -5.67 16.16
CA TYR A 541 19.66 -6.81 16.07
C TYR A 541 20.35 -8.18 16.14
N THR A 542 21.69 -8.21 16.04
CA THR A 542 22.47 -9.46 15.98
C THR A 542 23.19 -9.69 17.32
N LYS A 543 22.84 -10.77 18.04
CA LYS A 543 23.43 -11.08 19.35
C LYS A 543 24.87 -11.62 19.28
N LYS A 544 25.23 -12.31 18.19
CA LYS A 544 26.58 -12.87 17.98
C LYS A 544 27.01 -12.65 16.52
N ALA A 545 28.20 -12.10 16.31
CA ALA A 545 28.76 -11.93 14.97
C ALA A 545 28.99 -13.30 14.32
N VAL A 546 28.50 -13.49 13.10
CA VAL A 546 28.70 -14.72 12.31
C VAL A 546 30.14 -14.82 11.82
N LEU A 547 30.73 -13.67 11.45
CA LEU A 547 32.09 -13.56 10.95
C LEU A 547 32.95 -12.70 11.88
N GLU A 548 34.19 -13.12 12.09
CA GLU A 548 35.21 -12.31 12.80
C GLU A 548 35.82 -11.24 11.86
N ASN A 549 35.78 -11.48 10.54
CA ASN A 549 36.34 -10.58 9.54
C ASN A 549 35.45 -9.34 9.34
N GLN A 550 35.93 -8.18 9.79
CA GLN A 550 35.22 -6.91 9.67
C GLN A 550 35.03 -6.44 8.22
N ALA A 551 36.00 -6.64 7.34
CA ALA A 551 35.92 -6.24 5.93
C ALA A 551 34.83 -7.05 5.20
N ALA A 552 34.80 -8.37 5.42
CA ALA A 552 33.75 -9.24 4.90
C ALA A 552 32.38 -8.83 5.45
N THR A 553 32.27 -8.58 6.76
CA THR A 553 31.01 -8.17 7.38
C THR A 553 30.45 -6.87 6.79
N LYS A 554 31.31 -5.87 6.56
CA LYS A 554 30.92 -4.60 5.92
C LYS A 554 30.44 -4.81 4.47
N ALA A 555 31.19 -5.58 3.69
CA ALA A 555 30.86 -5.86 2.30
C ALA A 555 29.54 -6.63 2.17
N ILE A 556 29.35 -7.70 2.95
CA ILE A 556 28.11 -8.49 2.97
C ILE A 556 26.92 -7.62 3.33
N ARG A 557 27.04 -6.78 4.36
CA ARG A 557 25.96 -5.87 4.77
C ARG A 557 25.52 -4.95 3.63
N LEU A 558 26.47 -4.33 2.93
CA LEU A 558 26.14 -3.39 1.86
C LEU A 558 25.52 -4.09 0.65
N VAL A 559 26.10 -5.22 0.22
CA VAL A 559 25.62 -6.00 -0.93
C VAL A 559 24.22 -6.56 -0.68
N THR A 560 23.96 -7.09 0.52
CA THR A 560 22.68 -7.71 0.86
C THR A 560 21.57 -6.67 1.06
N ARG A 561 21.90 -5.47 1.55
CA ARG A 561 20.98 -4.32 1.54
C ARG A 561 20.61 -3.92 0.12
N ALA A 562 21.58 -3.76 -0.78
CA ALA A 562 21.30 -3.44 -2.18
C ALA A 562 20.43 -4.51 -2.85
N ALA A 563 20.75 -5.79 -2.65
CA ALA A 563 19.97 -6.90 -3.18
C ALA A 563 18.53 -6.95 -2.65
N SER A 564 18.28 -6.50 -1.42
CA SER A 564 16.95 -6.43 -0.82
C SER A 564 16.02 -5.37 -1.45
N LEU A 565 16.53 -4.57 -2.39
CA LEU A 565 15.71 -3.69 -3.23
C LEU A 565 15.03 -4.43 -4.40
N LEU A 566 15.44 -5.68 -4.66
CA LEU A 566 14.77 -6.59 -5.58
C LEU A 566 14.04 -7.70 -4.81
N GLY A 567 12.81 -7.99 -5.21
CA GLY A 567 12.04 -9.08 -4.62
C GLY A 567 12.43 -10.42 -5.24
N ALA A 568 12.64 -11.46 -4.42
CA ALA A 568 12.82 -12.83 -4.90
C ALA A 568 11.56 -13.31 -5.63
N ARG A 569 11.74 -14.16 -6.65
CA ARG A 569 10.62 -14.67 -7.45
C ARG A 569 10.12 -16.00 -6.90
N PHE A 570 8.81 -16.13 -6.70
CA PHE A 570 8.17 -17.32 -6.14
C PHE A 570 7.19 -17.94 -7.15
N LYS A 571 7.04 -19.27 -7.11
CA LYS A 571 6.04 -20.05 -7.84
C LYS A 571 5.00 -20.63 -6.88
N GLY A 572 3.73 -20.46 -7.21
CA GLY A 572 2.62 -21.09 -6.49
C GLY A 572 2.32 -20.47 -5.12
N VAL A 573 1.81 -21.29 -4.19
CA VAL A 573 1.29 -20.86 -2.86
C VAL A 573 2.27 -21.17 -1.72
N LYS A 574 3.39 -21.84 -2.02
CA LYS A 574 4.34 -22.24 -0.99
C LYS A 574 5.18 -21.04 -0.56
N SER A 575 5.36 -20.91 0.74
CA SER A 575 5.94 -19.75 1.40
C SER A 575 7.41 -19.93 1.74
N TRP A 576 8.11 -18.83 2.01
CA TRP A 576 9.45 -18.88 2.58
C TRP A 576 9.43 -19.56 3.95
N ALA A 577 10.36 -20.48 4.18
CA ALA A 577 10.57 -21.16 5.46
C ALA A 577 12.06 -21.21 5.86
N GLY A 578 12.90 -20.44 5.16
CA GLY A 578 14.34 -20.39 5.37
C GLY A 578 14.75 -19.40 6.47
N PRO A 579 16.05 -19.08 6.54
CA PRO A 579 16.62 -18.14 7.50
C PRO A 579 15.94 -16.76 7.45
N LEU A 580 16.03 -16.04 8.57
CA LEU A 580 15.48 -14.69 8.73
C LEU A 580 16.57 -13.71 9.14
N SER A 581 16.42 -12.45 8.75
CA SER A 581 17.33 -11.38 9.16
C SER A 581 16.57 -10.14 9.60
N ARG A 582 16.56 -9.88 10.91
CA ARG A 582 15.97 -8.65 11.47
C ARG A 582 16.72 -7.38 11.04
N ASP A 583 18.03 -7.49 10.77
CA ASP A 583 18.83 -6.37 10.22
C ASP A 583 18.38 -6.01 8.79
N LEU A 584 18.19 -7.00 7.91
CA LEU A 584 17.62 -6.76 6.59
C LEU A 584 16.16 -6.31 6.67
N LEU A 585 15.38 -6.77 7.65
CA LEU A 585 14.02 -6.27 7.86
C LEU A 585 14.00 -4.80 8.32
N ALA A 586 15.01 -4.37 9.08
CA ALA A 586 15.18 -2.97 9.43
C ALA A 586 15.48 -2.12 8.19
N PHE A 587 16.36 -2.60 7.30
CA PHE A 587 16.59 -1.96 5.99
C PHE A 587 15.31 -1.97 5.12
N ASN A 588 14.57 -3.08 5.10
CA ASN A 588 13.31 -3.18 4.38
C ASN A 588 12.28 -2.16 4.87
N SER A 589 12.28 -1.82 6.16
CA SER A 589 11.38 -0.80 6.72
C SER A 589 11.70 0.59 6.18
N VAL A 590 12.99 0.92 5.99
CA VAL A 590 13.44 2.15 5.30
C VAL A 590 13.00 2.14 3.83
N ASN A 591 13.24 1.03 3.12
CA ASN A 591 12.85 0.90 1.72
C ASN A 591 11.33 1.03 1.53
N LYS A 592 10.55 0.42 2.43
CA LYS A 592 9.08 0.44 2.44
C LYS A 592 8.53 1.86 2.59
N ILE A 593 9.01 2.64 3.56
CA ILE A 593 8.51 4.00 3.75
C ILE A 593 8.90 4.91 2.57
N LEU A 594 10.09 4.73 2.00
CA LEU A 594 10.54 5.44 0.79
C LEU A 594 9.65 5.10 -0.42
N THR A 595 9.45 3.81 -0.69
CA THR A 595 8.63 3.31 -1.81
C THR A 595 7.21 3.87 -1.73
N ARG A 596 6.59 3.89 -0.53
CA ARG A 596 5.27 4.48 -0.31
C ARG A 596 5.25 5.99 -0.52
N GLY A 597 6.24 6.70 0.02
CA GLY A 597 6.36 8.14 -0.19
C GLY A 597 6.44 8.50 -1.67
N LEU A 598 7.28 7.77 -2.42
CA LEU A 598 7.43 7.94 -3.86
C LEU A 598 6.16 7.56 -4.62
N ARG A 599 5.45 6.50 -4.22
CA ARG A 599 4.16 6.14 -4.79
C ARG A 599 3.14 7.27 -4.64
N HIS A 600 2.98 7.82 -3.44
CA HIS A 600 2.05 8.93 -3.19
C HIS A 600 2.46 10.20 -3.93
N LEU A 601 3.75 10.52 -3.99
CA LEU A 601 4.26 11.64 -4.79
C LEU A 601 3.94 11.44 -6.28
N SER A 602 4.17 10.23 -6.79
CA SER A 602 3.89 9.85 -8.16
C SER A 602 2.40 10.03 -8.49
N GLU A 603 1.49 9.59 -7.62
CA GLU A 603 0.04 9.77 -7.78
C GLU A 603 -0.35 11.26 -7.75
N ALA A 604 0.26 12.05 -6.87
CA ALA A 604 0.02 13.49 -6.82
C ALA A 604 0.49 14.22 -8.09
N VAL A 605 1.64 13.83 -8.66
CA VAL A 605 2.10 14.36 -9.96
C VAL A 605 1.09 14.06 -11.06
N LEU A 606 0.58 12.84 -11.10
CA LEU A 606 -0.39 12.46 -12.12
C LEU A 606 -1.71 13.22 -11.96
N LEU A 607 -2.20 13.34 -10.72
CA LEU A 607 -3.41 14.11 -10.46
C LEU A 607 -3.22 15.61 -10.78
N GLU A 608 -2.06 16.18 -10.49
CA GLU A 608 -1.68 17.54 -10.87
C GLU A 608 -1.77 17.74 -12.39
N MET A 609 -1.20 16.84 -13.18
CA MET A 609 -1.27 16.91 -14.65
C MET A 609 -2.71 16.84 -15.18
N LEU A 610 -3.54 15.99 -14.56
CA LEU A 610 -4.93 15.79 -14.97
C LEU A 610 -5.80 17.01 -14.62
N LEU A 611 -5.70 17.52 -13.39
CA LEU A 611 -6.44 18.71 -12.96
C LEU A 611 -5.93 19.99 -13.65
N GLY A 612 -4.65 20.04 -14.01
CA GLY A 612 -4.03 21.11 -14.79
C GLY A 612 -4.44 21.17 -16.26
N ASN A 613 -5.22 20.18 -16.73
CA ASN A 613 -5.60 19.97 -18.13
C ASN A 613 -4.40 19.80 -19.08
N GLU A 614 -3.32 19.16 -18.63
CA GLU A 614 -2.18 18.83 -19.48
C GLU A 614 -2.46 17.63 -20.41
N CYS A 615 -3.54 16.90 -20.15
CA CYS A 615 -3.89 15.66 -20.83
C CYS A 615 -5.23 15.78 -21.57
N GLN A 616 -5.34 15.16 -22.73
CA GLN A 616 -6.60 14.97 -23.43
C GLN A 616 -7.32 13.77 -22.80
N LYS A 617 -8.28 14.04 -21.90
CA LYS A 617 -8.84 13.04 -20.97
C LYS A 617 -9.69 11.98 -21.66
N ASP A 618 -10.40 12.34 -22.73
CA ASP A 618 -11.29 11.50 -23.52
C ASP A 618 -10.60 10.36 -24.27
N THR A 619 -9.29 10.46 -24.50
CA THR A 619 -8.50 9.45 -25.22
C THR A 619 -7.76 8.48 -24.31
N LEU A 620 -7.83 8.66 -22.98
CA LEU A 620 -7.00 7.93 -22.02
C LEU A 620 -7.74 6.80 -21.33
N ASP A 621 -7.08 5.63 -21.25
CA ASP A 621 -7.47 4.58 -20.32
C ASP A 621 -6.82 4.83 -18.95
N PHE A 622 -7.59 5.43 -18.03
CA PHE A 622 -7.15 5.68 -16.65
C PHE A 622 -6.81 4.42 -15.87
N THR A 623 -7.40 3.28 -16.23
CA THR A 623 -7.10 1.99 -15.59
C THR A 623 -5.75 1.46 -16.07
N GLU A 624 -5.34 1.73 -17.31
CA GLU A 624 -3.97 1.42 -17.78
C GLU A 624 -2.95 2.36 -17.19
N LEU A 625 -3.29 3.64 -17.13
CA LEU A 625 -2.45 4.64 -16.50
C LEU A 625 -2.16 4.28 -15.03
N ALA A 626 -3.18 3.95 -14.24
CA ALA A 626 -3.06 3.51 -12.85
C ALA A 626 -2.19 2.24 -12.69
N ALA A 627 -2.33 1.27 -13.61
CA ALA A 627 -1.56 0.02 -13.59
C ALA A 627 -0.08 0.23 -13.97
N SER A 628 0.22 1.26 -14.77
CA SER A 628 1.56 1.58 -15.25
C SER A 628 2.42 2.36 -14.25
N MET A 629 1.82 2.92 -13.20
CA MET A 629 2.47 3.73 -12.18
C MET A 629 3.62 2.98 -11.46
N PRO A 630 4.77 3.64 -11.22
CA PRO A 630 5.90 3.02 -10.54
C PRO A 630 5.62 2.77 -9.04
N PHE A 631 6.54 2.06 -8.38
CA PHE A 631 6.52 1.82 -6.93
C PHE A 631 5.26 1.10 -6.43
N ALA A 632 4.70 0.22 -7.27
CA ALA A 632 3.48 -0.53 -6.94
C ALA A 632 3.71 -1.64 -5.90
N TYR A 633 4.96 -2.09 -5.71
CA TYR A 633 5.27 -3.26 -4.89
C TYR A 633 6.45 -3.02 -3.96
N GLU A 634 6.36 -3.64 -2.79
CA GLU A 634 7.42 -3.68 -1.80
C GLU A 634 8.17 -5.02 -1.91
N PRO A 635 9.49 -5.02 -2.17
CA PRO A 635 10.27 -6.25 -2.22
C PRO A 635 10.40 -6.87 -0.82
N SER A 636 10.40 -8.20 -0.73
CA SER A 636 10.77 -8.93 0.49
C SER A 636 12.29 -8.95 0.68
N THR A 637 12.77 -9.22 1.90
CA THR A 637 14.21 -9.38 2.19
C THR A 637 14.85 -10.65 1.64
N VAL A 638 14.06 -11.57 1.06
CA VAL A 638 14.48 -12.93 0.69
C VAL A 638 15.71 -12.96 -0.21
N LEU A 639 15.78 -12.13 -1.26
CA LEU A 639 16.95 -12.11 -2.14
C LEU A 639 18.22 -11.65 -1.39
N GLY A 640 18.07 -10.65 -0.51
CA GLY A 640 19.15 -10.23 0.38
C GLY A 640 19.57 -11.32 1.36
N ILE A 641 18.62 -12.12 1.86
CA ILE A 641 18.91 -13.27 2.74
C ILE A 641 19.67 -14.37 1.96
N LEU A 642 19.24 -14.72 0.74
CA LEU A 642 19.94 -15.69 -0.10
C LEU A 642 21.39 -15.29 -0.36
N MET A 643 21.61 -14.03 -0.74
CA MET A 643 22.96 -13.51 -0.94
C MET A 643 23.77 -13.47 0.36
N LYS A 644 23.12 -13.17 1.49
CA LYS A 644 23.77 -13.17 2.80
C LYS A 644 24.28 -14.57 3.16
N GLU A 645 23.40 -15.57 3.12
CA GLU A 645 23.74 -16.97 3.40
C GLU A 645 24.88 -17.44 2.49
N TYR A 646 24.77 -17.20 1.18
CA TYR A 646 25.81 -17.57 0.22
C TYR A 646 27.17 -16.95 0.56
N LEU A 647 27.22 -15.64 0.82
CA LEU A 647 28.49 -14.94 1.09
C LEU A 647 29.09 -15.29 2.45
N GLU A 648 28.26 -15.52 3.48
CA GLU A 648 28.72 -15.95 4.81
C GLU A 648 29.29 -17.38 4.75
N ILE A 649 28.55 -18.33 4.16
CA ILE A 649 28.99 -19.72 3.98
C ILE A 649 30.28 -19.78 3.17
N LEU A 650 30.34 -19.08 2.04
CA LEU A 650 31.52 -19.06 1.18
C LEU A 650 32.75 -18.51 1.93
N THR A 651 32.56 -17.51 2.80
CA THR A 651 33.63 -16.93 3.61
C THR A 651 34.09 -17.88 4.72
N LEU A 652 33.17 -18.57 5.39
CA LEU A 652 33.49 -19.57 6.43
C LEU A 652 34.22 -20.78 5.84
N ASN A 653 33.74 -21.31 4.71
CA ASN A 653 34.37 -22.42 4.01
C ASN A 653 35.80 -22.06 3.58
N ALA A 654 35.99 -20.87 3.02
CA ALA A 654 37.32 -20.41 2.61
C ALA A 654 38.30 -20.31 3.80
N ALA A 655 37.83 -19.85 4.97
CA ALA A 655 38.65 -19.80 6.18
C ALA A 655 39.12 -21.20 6.65
N SER A 656 38.30 -22.23 6.43
CA SER A 656 38.64 -23.62 6.75
C SER A 656 39.46 -24.35 5.66
N SER A 657 39.47 -23.84 4.43
CA SER A 657 39.99 -24.55 3.24
C SER A 657 41.13 -23.80 2.53
N ASN A 658 42.12 -23.30 3.28
CA ASN A 658 43.29 -22.57 2.74
C ASN A 658 42.90 -21.43 1.75
N ASN A 659 41.84 -20.69 2.04
CA ASN A 659 41.30 -19.60 1.20
C ASN A 659 40.78 -20.01 -0.19
N LYS A 660 40.55 -21.31 -0.45
CA LYS A 660 39.89 -21.75 -1.68
C LYS A 660 38.39 -21.40 -1.61
N LEU A 661 37.90 -20.68 -2.62
CA LEU A 661 36.49 -20.32 -2.77
C LEU A 661 35.77 -21.39 -3.60
N ASP A 662 34.99 -22.25 -2.94
CA ASP A 662 34.14 -23.24 -3.59
C ASP A 662 32.70 -22.73 -3.68
N LYS A 663 32.34 -22.18 -4.84
CA LYS A 663 31.05 -21.51 -5.06
C LYS A 663 29.90 -22.53 -5.17
N ASP A 664 30.14 -23.66 -5.83
CA ASP A 664 29.12 -24.67 -6.05
C ASP A 664 28.76 -25.37 -4.72
N LEU A 665 29.77 -25.66 -3.88
CA LEU A 665 29.53 -26.16 -2.52
C LEU A 665 28.72 -25.16 -1.67
N ALA A 666 29.06 -23.87 -1.75
CA ALA A 666 28.32 -22.84 -1.01
C ALA A 666 26.85 -22.75 -1.47
N ILE A 667 26.57 -22.86 -2.77
CA ILE A 667 25.19 -22.87 -3.30
C ILE A 667 24.43 -24.09 -2.76
N GLN A 668 25.03 -25.28 -2.79
CA GLN A 668 24.42 -26.49 -2.25
C GLN A 668 24.06 -26.33 -0.77
N GLN A 669 24.97 -25.77 0.03
CA GLN A 669 24.71 -25.53 1.46
C GLN A 669 23.62 -24.48 1.68
N VAL A 670 23.51 -23.45 0.82
CA VAL A 670 22.37 -22.52 0.87
C VAL A 670 21.06 -23.27 0.59
N GLU A 671 21.01 -24.13 -0.42
CA GLU A 671 19.82 -24.94 -0.74
C GLU A 671 19.40 -25.84 0.42
N GLU A 672 20.38 -26.42 1.13
CA GLU A 672 20.14 -27.20 2.35
C GLU A 672 19.62 -26.32 3.50
N HIS A 673 20.21 -25.15 3.74
CA HIS A 673 19.82 -24.21 4.81
C HIS A 673 18.43 -23.61 4.64
N ILE A 674 18.03 -23.25 3.40
CA ILE A 674 16.69 -22.70 3.15
C ILE A 674 15.60 -23.79 3.20
N GLY A 675 16.00 -25.05 3.08
CA GLY A 675 15.15 -26.22 3.14
C GLY A 675 14.30 -26.45 1.88
N ALA A 676 13.84 -27.69 1.72
CA ALA A 676 13.08 -28.15 0.55
C ALA A 676 11.81 -27.34 0.30
N THR A 677 11.14 -26.86 1.36
CA THR A 677 9.95 -26.01 1.25
C THR A 677 10.28 -24.74 0.47
N SER A 678 11.22 -23.92 0.96
CA SER A 678 11.63 -22.66 0.32
C SER A 678 12.19 -22.88 -1.08
N LEU A 679 13.02 -23.91 -1.25
CA LEU A 679 13.59 -24.27 -2.55
C LEU A 679 12.49 -24.58 -3.59
N SER A 680 11.47 -25.34 -3.18
CA SER A 680 10.33 -25.66 -4.05
C SER A 680 9.39 -24.47 -4.31
N SER A 681 9.48 -23.41 -3.49
CA SER A 681 8.70 -22.18 -3.62
C SER A 681 9.33 -21.18 -4.58
N LEU A 682 10.65 -21.21 -4.79
CA LEU A 682 11.30 -20.27 -5.71
C LEU A 682 10.89 -20.55 -7.17
N ALA A 683 10.70 -19.47 -7.93
CA ALA A 683 10.39 -19.56 -9.36
C ALA A 683 11.59 -20.06 -10.17
N HIS A 684 12.80 -19.69 -9.72
CA HIS A 684 14.08 -20.02 -10.34
C HIS A 684 15.00 -20.72 -9.34
N SER A 685 16.10 -21.29 -9.82
CA SER A 685 17.12 -21.88 -8.95
C SER A 685 17.77 -20.84 -8.04
N VAL A 686 18.34 -21.28 -6.92
CA VAL A 686 19.11 -20.39 -6.03
C VAL A 686 20.24 -19.70 -6.79
N LYS A 687 20.91 -20.44 -7.69
CA LYS A 687 21.96 -19.91 -8.57
C LYS A 687 21.48 -18.74 -9.41
N GLU A 688 20.34 -18.87 -10.10
CA GLU A 688 19.78 -17.81 -10.95
C GLU A 688 19.35 -16.58 -10.14
N GLU A 689 18.76 -16.77 -8.97
CA GLU A 689 18.41 -15.65 -8.07
C GLU A 689 19.67 -14.92 -7.57
N LEU A 690 20.71 -15.65 -7.17
CA LEU A 690 22.00 -15.05 -6.78
C LEU A 690 22.65 -14.30 -7.95
N GLN A 691 22.65 -14.85 -9.15
CA GLN A 691 23.15 -14.18 -10.36
C GLN A 691 22.40 -12.87 -10.62
N ARG A 692 21.07 -12.87 -10.47
CA ARG A 692 20.25 -11.65 -10.58
C ARG A 692 20.63 -10.62 -9.53
N GLY A 693 20.83 -11.06 -8.28
CA GLY A 693 21.27 -10.19 -7.18
C GLY A 693 22.65 -9.57 -7.44
N PHE A 694 23.63 -10.34 -7.92
CA PHE A 694 24.95 -9.83 -8.27
C PHE A 694 24.94 -8.91 -9.50
N ALA A 695 24.14 -9.22 -10.53
CA ALA A 695 23.97 -8.33 -11.68
C ALA A 695 23.41 -6.96 -11.25
N PHE A 696 22.41 -6.95 -10.36
CA PHE A 696 21.90 -5.70 -9.82
C PHE A 696 22.90 -4.96 -8.92
N TRP A 697 23.71 -5.69 -8.14
CA TRP A 697 24.80 -5.09 -7.38
C TRP A 697 25.79 -4.35 -8.29
N GLU A 698 26.13 -4.90 -9.47
CA GLU A 698 26.98 -4.23 -10.45
C GLU A 698 26.34 -2.95 -11.00
N VAL A 699 25.05 -2.98 -11.33
CA VAL A 699 24.26 -1.80 -11.73
C VAL A 699 24.37 -0.69 -10.67
N VAL A 700 24.21 -1.02 -9.38
CA VAL A 700 24.33 -0.06 -8.28
C VAL A 700 25.76 0.47 -8.19
N CYS A 701 26.78 -0.40 -8.26
CA CYS A 701 28.18 0.01 -8.18
C CYS A 701 28.60 0.96 -9.30
N ASP A 702 28.16 0.72 -10.54
CA ASP A 702 28.49 1.59 -11.68
C ASP A 702 27.81 2.95 -11.54
N ALA A 703 26.57 3.00 -11.05
CA ALA A 703 25.89 4.27 -10.76
C ALA A 703 26.61 5.07 -9.66
N VAL A 704 27.01 4.40 -8.56
CA VAL A 704 27.78 5.03 -7.47
C VAL A 704 29.15 5.51 -7.97
N LYS A 705 29.82 4.75 -8.83
CA LYS A 705 31.09 5.16 -9.46
C LYS A 705 30.92 6.42 -10.30
N SER A 706 29.84 6.51 -11.07
CA SER A 706 29.50 7.71 -11.84
C SER A 706 29.26 8.92 -10.91
N LEU A 707 28.54 8.74 -9.80
CA LEU A 707 28.31 9.81 -8.81
C LEU A 707 29.60 10.25 -8.10
N ALA A 708 30.49 9.32 -7.79
CA ALA A 708 31.79 9.61 -7.20
C ALA A 708 32.65 10.45 -8.18
N ALA A 709 32.64 10.11 -9.47
CA ALA A 709 33.37 10.86 -10.50
C ALA A 709 32.87 12.31 -10.64
N SER A 710 31.59 12.57 -10.36
CA SER A 710 30.99 13.91 -10.36
C SER A 710 31.00 14.62 -8.99
N ASN A 711 31.64 14.04 -7.96
CA ASN A 711 31.60 14.54 -6.57
C ASN A 711 30.19 14.75 -6.00
N ALA A 712 29.21 13.94 -6.42
CA ALA A 712 27.81 14.06 -6.00
C ALA A 712 27.48 13.29 -4.70
N ILE A 713 28.44 12.52 -4.18
CA ILE A 713 28.37 11.75 -2.94
C ILE A 713 29.66 11.92 -2.14
N SER A 714 29.62 11.61 -0.85
CA SER A 714 30.81 11.66 0.02
C SER A 714 31.89 10.65 -0.43
N LYS A 715 33.16 11.02 -0.25
CA LYS A 715 34.30 10.17 -0.63
C LYS A 715 34.32 8.88 0.19
N GLU A 716 33.92 9.00 1.45
CA GLU A 716 33.80 7.88 2.38
C GLU A 716 32.78 6.87 1.87
N LEU A 717 31.59 7.32 1.45
CA LEU A 717 30.56 6.44 0.90
C LEU A 717 31.01 5.78 -0.41
N ALA A 718 31.64 6.55 -1.31
CA ALA A 718 32.20 6.00 -2.55
C ALA A 718 33.25 4.91 -2.27
N GLN A 719 34.10 5.11 -1.27
CA GLN A 719 35.09 4.13 -0.83
C GLN A 719 34.43 2.86 -0.26
N GLU A 720 33.37 2.98 0.54
CA GLU A 720 32.62 1.82 1.06
C GLU A 720 32.12 0.90 -0.08
N PHE A 721 31.55 1.48 -1.14
CA PHE A 721 31.10 0.73 -2.32
C PHE A 721 32.26 0.14 -3.11
N GLN A 722 33.36 0.87 -3.28
CA GLN A 722 34.53 0.38 -3.99
C GLN A 722 35.17 -0.82 -3.28
N GLU A 723 35.32 -0.75 -1.96
CA GLU A 723 35.84 -1.84 -1.13
C GLU A 723 34.93 -3.07 -1.19
N ALA A 724 33.61 -2.89 -1.04
CA ALA A 724 32.64 -3.98 -1.13
C ALA A 724 32.61 -4.61 -2.54
N ASN A 725 32.70 -3.80 -3.60
CA ASN A 725 32.76 -4.29 -4.98
C ASN A 725 34.05 -5.10 -5.22
N ASN A 726 35.21 -4.59 -4.79
CA ASN A 726 36.47 -5.32 -4.89
C ASN A 726 36.45 -6.64 -4.12
N TRP A 727 35.83 -6.67 -2.94
CA TRP A 727 35.67 -7.89 -2.15
C TRP A 727 34.73 -8.92 -2.81
N THR A 728 33.68 -8.46 -3.48
CA THR A 728 32.68 -9.33 -4.15
C THR A 728 33.12 -9.85 -5.51
N LYS A 729 34.04 -9.18 -6.23
CA LYS A 729 34.51 -9.58 -7.57
C LYS A 729 34.93 -11.04 -7.70
N THR A 730 35.60 -11.61 -6.70
CA THR A 730 36.05 -13.01 -6.72
C THR A 730 34.97 -13.99 -6.24
N ARG A 731 33.89 -13.48 -5.65
CA ARG A 731 32.83 -14.26 -4.98
C ARG A 731 31.52 -14.33 -5.76
N LYS A 732 31.30 -13.44 -6.72
CA LYS A 732 30.12 -13.47 -7.62
C LYS A 732 30.09 -14.75 -8.48
N ILE A 733 28.89 -15.17 -8.87
CA ILE A 733 28.62 -16.42 -9.61
C ILE A 733 28.60 -16.18 -11.11
#